data_AF-A0A2A9EIW1-F1
#
_entry.id   AF-A0A2A9EIW1-F1
#
_cell.length_a   1.000
_cell.length_b   1.000
_cell.length_c   1.000
_cell.angle_alpha   90.00
_cell.angle_beta   90.00
_cell.angle_gamma   90.00
#
_symmetry.space_group_name_H-M   'P 1'
#
loop_
_entity.id
_entity.type
_entity.pdbx_description
1 polymer ?
#
loop_
_entity_poly.entity_id
_entity_poly.type
_entity_poly.pdbx_seq_one_letter_code
_entity_poly.pdbx_strand_id
1 'polypeptide(L)'
;MTDHRAPGRGAVDHTDGADATPQEDTPSGMSDLNSVLARRQGEPDATAVHPARAGSAPEPDATAVHPARAGSAPDPDATAVHPARAGSAPDPDATAVHPAPSAAAPQTSEPKDPPMPSPLDQFDVEEPRRGRRGLVIGLVVVALLVVAYGLGAWFLGDRTPTGTTVAGVPVGGLSKADARARLESELSTLAAEQVPVSVGEATSSIDPASVKLTFDADATLEDLTGFTLDPRVLWGRIFGLGAVEPRSTVDEDALRDALETAATELDVAPVEGAITFAGATPEVTEPAPGTAVDIDAAVDAVTRTWLTAERPLELPTKELSPTVGAEAVDEALTTLAQPLVSAPLTVNVDGALAELSPEQLAANATFVAQGDALELELDGEGLADAVAEVNPAIEVAGKDAQIVLQGGRPTIIPSTTGKGLDPDQLAEAVRTAGTSTDRTAEVALVVAEPEFTTADAEALGVKEVIADFSTPMPYDPVRTTNLKVGAQKVTGVLVMPGEEFSLLDTIGPISAANGYVSSGVVEDGFVSTAVGGGLSQLSTNMFNVGFLAGMDDVTHTPHSRWFERYPPGREATLWEPSTDMVWRNNTDYGVLVQSWVTGDRVHSRLWGTKVWDVKTSTSEKYNIVQPKTVYNPSPECTPESGGNPGFTVTVDRQRYKDGALHDDEKWTWTYTPWNKVECGEPPSDEG
;
A
#
# COMPACT_ATOMS: atom_id res chain seq x y z
N MET A 1 79.62 13.17 -40.21
CA MET A 1 80.64 14.25 -40.11
C MET A 1 80.60 14.68 -38.66
N THR A 2 81.51 14.38 -37.74
CA THR A 2 82.96 14.09 -37.67
C THR A 2 83.11 13.37 -36.32
N ASP A 3 83.44 12.09 -36.22
CA ASP A 3 84.76 11.44 -36.25
C ASP A 3 85.70 11.74 -35.04
N HIS A 4 86.36 10.66 -34.60
CA HIS A 4 87.46 10.45 -33.62
C HIS A 4 87.07 10.15 -32.16
N ARG A 5 87.25 8.96 -31.55
CA ARG A 5 88.24 7.83 -31.56
C ARG A 5 89.12 7.83 -30.29
N ALA A 6 88.70 7.00 -29.29
CA ALA A 6 89.43 6.02 -28.42
C ALA A 6 90.85 6.34 -27.87
N PRO A 7 91.60 5.43 -27.18
CA PRO A 7 91.32 4.20 -26.39
C PRO A 7 91.93 4.33 -24.94
N GLY A 8 91.85 3.44 -23.93
CA GLY A 8 91.99 1.98 -23.80
C GLY A 8 93.24 1.64 -22.95
N ARG A 9 93.15 0.62 -22.08
CA ARG A 9 94.19 -0.22 -21.37
C ARG A 9 93.71 -0.52 -19.93
N GLY A 10 93.69 -1.73 -19.38
CA GLY A 10 94.21 -3.05 -19.78
C GLY A 10 95.08 -3.65 -18.66
N ALA A 11 94.80 -4.91 -18.25
CA ALA A 11 95.63 -5.93 -17.54
C ALA A 11 94.73 -6.71 -16.55
N VAL A 12 94.39 -8.02 -16.64
CA VAL A 12 95.07 -9.30 -17.03
C VAL A 12 95.94 -9.91 -15.93
N ASP A 13 95.49 -11.04 -15.34
CA ASP A 13 96.20 -12.34 -15.18
C ASP A 13 95.18 -13.39 -14.63
N HIS A 14 94.80 -14.48 -15.33
CA HIS A 14 95.40 -15.85 -15.38
C HIS A 14 95.55 -16.52 -13.99
N THR A 15 95.19 -17.79 -13.70
CA THR A 15 94.88 -19.04 -14.45
C THR A 15 94.32 -20.11 -13.47
N ASP A 16 93.86 -21.25 -14.04
CA ASP A 16 93.51 -22.55 -13.42
C ASP A 16 92.11 -22.66 -12.77
N GLY A 17 91.30 -23.70 -12.95
CA GLY A 17 91.45 -24.99 -13.62
C GLY A 17 90.29 -25.91 -13.18
N ALA A 18 89.60 -26.49 -14.16
CA ALA A 18 88.78 -27.72 -14.18
C ALA A 18 87.86 -28.14 -13.00
N ASP A 19 86.61 -28.38 -13.39
CA ASP A 19 85.84 -29.64 -13.23
C ASP A 19 84.60 -29.66 -12.31
N ALA A 20 83.59 -30.38 -12.81
CA ALA A 20 82.40 -30.95 -12.18
C ALA A 20 81.27 -30.04 -11.64
N THR A 21 80.11 -30.19 -12.29
CA THR A 21 78.76 -29.93 -11.78
C THR A 21 78.50 -30.51 -10.38
N PRO A 22 77.60 -29.88 -9.61
CA PRO A 22 76.46 -30.63 -9.08
C PRO A 22 75.10 -29.91 -9.22
N GLN A 23 74.11 -30.77 -9.24
CA GLN A 23 72.65 -30.65 -9.36
C GLN A 23 72.01 -30.20 -8.04
N GLU A 24 70.92 -29.41 -8.11
CA GLU A 24 69.78 -29.33 -7.15
C GLU A 24 68.75 -28.32 -7.72
N ASP A 25 67.67 -28.80 -8.32
CA ASP A 25 66.36 -29.07 -7.70
C ASP A 25 65.44 -27.82 -7.65
N THR A 26 64.71 -27.63 -8.75
CA THR A 26 63.53 -26.75 -8.84
C THR A 26 62.26 -27.60 -8.73
N PRO A 27 61.32 -27.33 -7.80
CA PRO A 27 59.99 -27.89 -7.88
C PRO A 27 59.11 -27.04 -8.80
N SER A 28 58.68 -27.67 -9.89
CA SER A 28 57.56 -27.26 -10.75
C SER A 28 56.25 -27.28 -9.97
N GLY A 29 55.39 -26.27 -10.19
CA GLY A 29 54.01 -26.29 -9.67
C GLY A 29 53.31 -24.95 -9.70
N MET A 30 53.20 -24.31 -10.86
CA MET A 30 52.40 -23.09 -11.02
C MET A 30 51.80 -23.04 -12.43
N SER A 31 50.95 -24.02 -12.73
CA SER A 31 50.14 -24.07 -13.94
C SER A 31 48.91 -24.94 -13.70
N ASP A 32 47.93 -24.43 -12.94
CA ASP A 32 46.55 -24.97 -12.91
C ASP A 32 45.62 -24.04 -12.09
N LEU A 33 45.36 -22.83 -12.59
CA LEU A 33 44.37 -21.91 -12.01
C LEU A 33 43.37 -21.33 -13.03
N ASN A 34 43.38 -21.81 -14.29
CA ASN A 34 42.44 -21.37 -15.34
C ASN A 34 41.42 -22.45 -15.76
N SER A 35 41.28 -23.54 -15.00
CA SER A 35 40.45 -24.69 -15.39
C SER A 35 39.22 -24.94 -14.48
N VAL A 36 38.94 -24.09 -13.49
CA VAL A 36 37.82 -24.29 -12.54
C VAL A 36 36.64 -23.31 -12.76
N LEU A 37 36.77 -22.29 -13.61
CA LEU A 37 35.68 -21.34 -13.92
C LEU A 37 34.88 -21.65 -15.21
N ALA A 38 35.08 -22.81 -15.84
CA ALA A 38 34.45 -23.15 -17.14
C ALA A 38 33.66 -24.48 -17.17
N ARG A 39 33.21 -25.00 -16.02
CA ARG A 39 32.30 -26.16 -15.99
C ARG A 39 31.24 -25.99 -14.90
N ARG A 40 30.09 -25.44 -15.29
CA ARG A 40 28.73 -25.81 -14.82
C ARG A 40 27.70 -24.94 -15.55
N GLN A 41 27.41 -25.32 -16.79
CA GLN A 41 26.12 -25.11 -17.43
C GLN A 41 25.58 -26.52 -17.77
N GLY A 42 24.33 -26.78 -17.40
CA GLY A 42 23.64 -28.05 -17.64
C GLY A 42 22.69 -28.48 -16.52
N GLU A 43 21.56 -27.75 -16.39
CA GLU A 43 20.16 -28.19 -16.17
C GLU A 43 19.71 -29.18 -15.04
N PRO A 44 18.40 -29.15 -14.69
CA PRO A 44 17.93 -29.23 -13.31
C PRO A 44 17.26 -30.58 -12.94
N ASP A 45 17.14 -30.86 -11.65
CA ASP A 45 15.92 -31.53 -11.15
C ASP A 45 15.74 -31.44 -9.62
N ALA A 46 14.45 -31.37 -9.25
CA ALA A 46 13.81 -31.80 -8.00
C ALA A 46 13.84 -30.94 -6.71
N THR A 47 12.63 -30.41 -6.44
CA THR A 47 11.91 -30.38 -5.15
C THR A 47 12.38 -29.44 -4.03
N ALA A 48 11.82 -28.23 -4.03
CA ALA A 48 11.73 -27.38 -2.84
C ALA A 48 10.55 -27.81 -1.95
N VAL A 49 10.85 -28.40 -0.80
CA VAL A 49 9.93 -28.57 0.33
C VAL A 49 10.15 -27.39 1.27
N HIS A 50 9.15 -26.53 1.43
CA HIS A 50 9.11 -25.53 2.50
C HIS A 50 9.03 -26.21 3.88
N PRO A 51 9.86 -25.86 4.87
CA PRO A 51 9.53 -26.08 6.26
C PRO A 51 9.02 -24.78 6.90
N ALA A 52 7.93 -24.97 7.63
CA ALA A 52 7.14 -23.99 8.32
C ALA A 52 7.89 -23.26 9.44
N ARG A 53 7.50 -22.01 9.61
CA ARG A 53 7.82 -21.13 10.73
C ARG A 53 7.08 -21.64 11.98
N ALA A 54 7.82 -22.19 12.94
CA ALA A 54 7.32 -22.49 14.28
C ALA A 54 7.69 -21.34 15.22
N GLY A 55 6.67 -20.63 15.71
CA GLY A 55 6.78 -19.66 16.80
C GLY A 55 5.62 -19.87 17.75
N SER A 56 5.86 -20.63 18.82
CA SER A 56 4.95 -20.79 19.95
C SER A 56 5.32 -19.79 21.04
N ALA A 57 4.35 -19.00 21.50
CA ALA A 57 4.32 -18.41 22.83
C ALA A 57 2.85 -18.39 23.34
N PRO A 58 2.61 -18.56 24.66
CA PRO A 58 1.37 -19.14 25.18
C PRO A 58 0.25 -18.13 25.52
N GLU A 59 -0.98 -18.67 25.59
CA GLU A 59 -2.29 -18.04 25.89
C GLU A 59 -2.40 -17.44 27.32
N PRO A 60 -3.52 -16.73 27.64
CA PRO A 60 -4.67 -17.47 28.18
C PRO A 60 -6.08 -17.00 27.75
N ASP A 61 -6.98 -18.00 27.73
CA ASP A 61 -8.43 -18.03 28.02
C ASP A 61 -9.44 -17.17 27.22
N ALA A 62 -10.35 -17.83 26.49
CA ALA A 62 -11.73 -18.07 26.95
C ALA A 62 -12.67 -18.67 25.86
N THR A 63 -13.11 -19.91 26.12
CA THR A 63 -14.44 -20.49 25.81
C THR A 63 -15.20 -20.15 24.53
N ALA A 64 -15.27 -21.11 23.60
CA ALA A 64 -16.33 -21.23 22.59
C ALA A 64 -17.14 -22.52 22.82
N VAL A 65 -18.47 -22.39 22.80
CA VAL A 65 -19.44 -23.49 22.85
C VAL A 65 -20.12 -23.60 21.48
N HIS A 66 -19.96 -24.76 20.84
CA HIS A 66 -20.71 -25.30 19.69
C HIS A 66 -22.22 -25.44 20.01
N PRO A 67 -23.16 -25.52 19.02
CA PRO A 67 -23.21 -26.70 18.14
C PRO A 67 -23.85 -26.57 16.73
N ALA A 68 -23.65 -27.68 16.01
CA ALA A 68 -24.13 -28.09 14.69
C ALA A 68 -25.66 -28.25 14.53
N ARG A 69 -26.16 -28.38 13.28
CA ARG A 69 -26.69 -29.65 12.70
C ARG A 69 -27.25 -29.49 11.27
N ALA A 70 -27.08 -30.56 10.49
CA ALA A 70 -27.50 -30.81 9.11
C ALA A 70 -29.02 -31.04 8.87
N GLY A 71 -29.44 -30.96 7.60
CA GLY A 71 -30.73 -31.46 7.09
C GLY A 71 -30.83 -31.43 5.55
N SER A 72 -31.23 -32.56 4.96
CA SER A 72 -31.13 -32.95 3.54
C SER A 72 -32.23 -32.44 2.59
N ALA A 73 -31.96 -32.53 1.28
CA ALA A 73 -32.88 -32.36 0.14
C ALA A 73 -34.02 -33.40 0.05
N PRO A 74 -35.05 -33.18 -0.80
CA PRO A 74 -35.11 -33.87 -2.11
C PRO A 74 -35.84 -33.11 -3.26
N ASP A 75 -35.64 -33.60 -4.50
CA ASP A 75 -36.42 -33.35 -5.75
C ASP A 75 -37.05 -34.71 -6.20
N PRO A 76 -38.00 -34.90 -7.17
CA PRO A 76 -38.15 -34.19 -8.46
C PRO A 76 -39.59 -34.03 -9.10
N ASP A 77 -39.59 -33.34 -10.27
CA ASP A 77 -40.33 -33.56 -11.54
C ASP A 77 -41.65 -32.81 -11.95
N ALA A 78 -41.49 -32.04 -13.04
CA ALA A 78 -42.27 -31.88 -14.29
C ALA A 78 -43.71 -31.29 -14.33
N THR A 79 -43.91 -30.19 -15.09
CA THR A 79 -44.56 -30.18 -16.44
C THR A 79 -44.68 -28.77 -17.06
N ALA A 80 -44.78 -28.75 -18.40
CA ALA A 80 -44.54 -27.66 -19.37
C ALA A 80 -45.63 -26.58 -19.52
N VAL A 81 -45.31 -25.47 -20.23
CA VAL A 81 -45.82 -25.11 -21.59
C VAL A 81 -45.51 -23.62 -21.94
N HIS A 82 -44.81 -23.39 -23.06
CA HIS A 82 -44.75 -22.15 -23.88
C HIS A 82 -45.77 -22.27 -25.04
N PRO A 83 -46.30 -21.17 -25.64
CA PRO A 83 -45.58 -20.39 -26.69
C PRO A 83 -45.93 -18.86 -26.71
N ALA A 84 -44.98 -17.95 -26.97
CA ALA A 84 -44.48 -17.40 -28.25
C ALA A 84 -45.09 -16.04 -28.71
N ARG A 85 -44.23 -15.01 -28.65
CA ARG A 85 -43.87 -13.91 -29.58
C ARG A 85 -44.84 -13.33 -30.64
N ALA A 86 -44.70 -11.99 -30.79
CA ALA A 86 -44.90 -11.07 -31.92
C ALA A 86 -46.05 -10.07 -31.72
N GLY A 87 -45.96 -8.76 -31.95
CA GLY A 87 -44.93 -7.89 -32.51
C GLY A 87 -45.58 -6.56 -32.92
N SER A 88 -44.79 -5.49 -32.93
CA SER A 88 -44.96 -4.25 -33.73
C SER A 88 -45.90 -3.14 -33.22
N ALA A 89 -45.26 -2.00 -32.93
CA ALA A 89 -45.79 -0.63 -32.97
C ALA A 89 -46.31 -0.27 -34.40
N PRO A 90 -47.01 0.87 -34.61
CA PRO A 90 -46.39 2.20 -34.54
C PRO A 90 -47.28 3.34 -34.00
N ASP A 91 -46.63 4.34 -33.38
CA ASP A 91 -47.03 5.77 -33.41
C ASP A 91 -46.57 6.37 -34.77
N PRO A 92 -47.09 7.49 -35.31
CA PRO A 92 -47.21 8.76 -34.58
C PRO A 92 -48.39 9.67 -34.99
N ASP A 93 -48.75 10.64 -34.14
CA ASP A 93 -48.55 12.06 -34.48
C ASP A 93 -48.97 12.97 -33.32
N ALA A 94 -47.96 13.67 -32.81
CA ALA A 94 -48.10 14.84 -31.96
C ALA A 94 -48.35 16.07 -32.82
N THR A 95 -49.22 16.97 -32.35
CA THR A 95 -49.10 18.45 -32.41
C THR A 95 -50.43 19.05 -31.92
N ALA A 96 -50.52 20.14 -31.19
CA ALA A 96 -49.62 20.94 -30.39
C ALA A 96 -50.51 21.99 -29.67
N VAL A 97 -49.99 22.57 -28.59
CA VAL A 97 -50.28 23.91 -28.06
C VAL A 97 -51.62 24.17 -27.32
N HIS A 98 -51.50 24.32 -26.00
CA HIS A 98 -52.12 25.43 -25.26
C HIS A 98 -51.03 26.50 -25.02
N PRO A 99 -51.35 27.82 -25.05
CA PRO A 99 -51.79 28.46 -23.81
C PRO A 99 -52.89 29.52 -23.97
N ALA A 100 -53.56 29.80 -22.85
CA ALA A 100 -54.45 30.95 -22.62
C ALA A 100 -53.66 32.28 -22.67
N PRO A 101 -54.29 33.48 -22.79
CA PRO A 101 -55.08 34.04 -21.68
C PRO A 101 -56.27 34.95 -22.03
N SER A 102 -57.16 35.10 -21.03
CA SER A 102 -57.85 36.32 -20.55
C SER A 102 -58.30 37.41 -21.54
N ALA A 103 -59.63 37.62 -21.66
CA ALA A 103 -60.30 38.91 -21.40
C ALA A 103 -61.82 38.89 -21.73
N ALA A 104 -62.58 39.56 -20.86
CA ALA A 104 -63.84 40.29 -21.09
C ALA A 104 -65.16 39.54 -21.48
N ALA A 105 -66.18 39.79 -20.65
CA ALA A 105 -67.62 39.54 -20.85
C ALA A 105 -68.24 40.49 -21.92
N PRO A 106 -69.58 40.56 -22.16
CA PRO A 106 -70.73 39.73 -21.70
C PRO A 106 -71.72 39.34 -22.83
N GLN A 107 -72.80 38.62 -22.47
CA GLN A 107 -74.22 38.80 -22.91
C GLN A 107 -75.01 37.50 -23.16
N THR A 108 -76.10 37.37 -22.38
CA THR A 108 -77.47 36.89 -22.70
C THR A 108 -77.68 35.76 -23.72
N SER A 109 -78.32 34.66 -23.26
CA SER A 109 -79.65 34.22 -23.74
C SER A 109 -80.08 32.89 -23.08
N GLU A 110 -81.23 32.94 -22.41
CA GLU A 110 -82.17 31.85 -22.06
C GLU A 110 -82.56 30.93 -23.27
N PRO A 111 -83.40 29.87 -23.13
CA PRO A 111 -83.92 29.15 -21.92
C PRO A 111 -84.03 27.61 -22.06
N LYS A 112 -84.61 26.97 -21.01
CA LYS A 112 -85.63 25.87 -21.05
C LYS A 112 -85.06 24.44 -20.98
N ASP A 113 -85.47 23.47 -20.16
CA ASP A 113 -86.50 23.18 -19.12
C ASP A 113 -86.08 21.77 -18.54
N PRO A 114 -86.86 21.04 -17.72
CA PRO A 114 -87.48 21.25 -16.39
C PRO A 114 -86.91 20.14 -15.45
N PRO A 115 -87.61 19.44 -14.53
CA PRO A 115 -88.81 19.70 -13.73
C PRO A 115 -88.56 19.45 -12.22
N MET A 116 -89.49 19.84 -11.34
CA MET A 116 -89.90 18.97 -10.22
C MET A 116 -91.36 19.27 -9.86
N PRO A 117 -92.20 18.23 -9.67
CA PRO A 117 -93.58 18.39 -9.24
C PRO A 117 -93.69 18.61 -7.72
N SER A 118 -94.60 19.52 -7.36
CA SER A 118 -95.11 19.76 -6.01
C SER A 118 -96.19 18.73 -5.66
N PRO A 119 -96.24 18.26 -4.40
CA PRO A 119 -97.49 17.72 -3.87
C PRO A 119 -97.77 18.17 -2.43
N LEU A 120 -97.82 19.48 -2.12
CA LEU A 120 -98.35 19.95 -0.82
C LEU A 120 -99.08 21.30 -0.90
N ASP A 121 -99.89 21.49 -1.95
CA ASP A 121 -100.97 22.49 -1.94
C ASP A 121 -102.17 21.92 -1.20
N GLN A 122 -102.32 22.30 0.07
CA GLN A 122 -103.60 22.52 0.76
C GLN A 122 -103.34 22.78 2.23
N PHE A 123 -103.21 24.04 2.64
CA PHE A 123 -103.68 24.54 3.93
C PHE A 123 -103.86 26.06 3.84
N ASP A 124 -105.10 26.49 3.60
CA ASP A 124 -105.55 27.86 3.85
C ASP A 124 -105.60 28.11 5.35
N VAL A 125 -104.90 29.14 5.84
CA VAL A 125 -105.23 29.80 7.11
C VAL A 125 -104.99 31.31 6.99
N GLU A 126 -106.02 32.05 7.37
CA GLU A 126 -106.20 33.49 7.36
C GLU A 126 -105.05 34.32 7.99
N GLU A 127 -104.82 35.52 7.46
CA GLU A 127 -103.97 36.53 8.08
C GLU A 127 -104.51 36.97 9.46
N PRO A 128 -103.60 37.22 10.42
CA PRO A 128 -103.77 38.40 11.25
C PRO A 128 -102.50 39.27 11.35
N ARG A 129 -102.75 40.57 11.26
CA ARG A 129 -101.78 41.65 11.46
C ARG A 129 -101.33 41.78 12.92
N ARG A 130 -100.02 42.05 13.05
CA ARG A 130 -99.30 42.83 14.08
C ARG A 130 -99.05 42.21 15.46
N GLY A 131 -97.76 42.00 15.70
CA GLY A 131 -97.12 42.25 17.00
C GLY A 131 -95.64 42.57 16.82
N ARG A 132 -95.28 43.87 16.80
CA ARG A 132 -93.90 44.41 16.67
C ARG A 132 -92.93 43.93 17.77
N ARG A 133 -93.38 43.07 18.71
CA ARG A 133 -92.58 42.39 19.74
C ARG A 133 -91.97 41.08 19.22
N GLY A 134 -92.63 40.36 18.30
CA GLY A 134 -92.10 39.12 17.72
C GLY A 134 -90.85 39.33 16.84
N LEU A 135 -90.80 40.45 16.12
CA LEU A 135 -89.63 40.83 15.32
C LEU A 135 -88.43 41.25 16.19
N VAL A 136 -88.68 41.92 17.32
CA VAL A 136 -87.63 42.30 18.27
C VAL A 136 -87.11 41.07 19.02
N ILE A 137 -87.99 40.14 19.43
CA ILE A 137 -87.59 38.87 20.03
C ILE A 137 -86.81 38.03 19.02
N GLY A 138 -87.25 37.94 17.76
CA GLY A 138 -86.53 37.25 16.69
C GLY A 138 -85.14 37.85 16.42
N LEU A 139 -85.02 39.18 16.36
CA LEU A 139 -83.73 39.87 16.21
C LEU A 139 -82.82 39.67 17.42
N VAL A 140 -83.34 39.68 18.65
CA VAL A 140 -82.57 39.39 19.86
C VAL A 140 -82.09 37.94 19.87
N VAL A 141 -82.92 36.98 19.46
CA VAL A 141 -82.53 35.57 19.34
C VAL A 141 -81.47 35.38 18.27
N VAL A 142 -81.60 36.01 17.10
CA VAL A 142 -80.58 35.95 16.05
C VAL A 142 -79.28 36.63 16.49
N ALA A 143 -79.34 37.78 17.15
CA ALA A 143 -78.16 38.45 17.71
C ALA A 143 -77.48 37.58 18.78
N LEU A 144 -78.26 36.92 19.65
CA LEU A 144 -77.73 35.97 20.63
C LEU A 144 -77.13 34.73 19.95
N LEU A 145 -77.70 34.23 18.86
CA LEU A 145 -77.14 33.13 18.08
C LEU A 145 -75.85 33.52 17.35
N VAL A 146 -75.75 34.74 16.82
CA VAL A 146 -74.51 35.27 16.22
C VAL A 146 -73.43 35.47 17.28
N VAL A 147 -73.78 35.99 18.46
CA VAL A 147 -72.87 36.11 19.60
C VAL A 147 -72.48 34.72 20.11
N ALA A 148 -73.41 33.78 20.24
CA ALA A 148 -73.13 32.41 20.66
C ALA A 148 -72.27 31.65 19.64
N TYR A 149 -72.51 31.85 18.34
CA TYR A 149 -71.69 31.29 17.27
C TYR A 149 -70.29 31.89 17.26
N GLY A 150 -70.18 33.21 17.43
CA GLY A 150 -68.89 33.90 17.56
C GLY A 150 -68.11 33.48 18.80
N LEU A 151 -68.78 33.32 19.94
CA LEU A 151 -68.19 32.79 21.17
C LEU A 151 -67.81 31.31 21.05
N GLY A 152 -68.62 30.51 20.34
CA GLY A 152 -68.33 29.12 20.02
C GLY A 152 -67.13 28.97 19.09
N ALA A 153 -67.05 29.80 18.04
CA ALA A 153 -65.92 29.88 17.11
C ALA A 153 -64.64 30.38 17.81
N TRP A 154 -64.76 31.28 18.78
CA TRP A 154 -63.64 31.71 19.61
C TRP A 154 -63.18 30.62 20.58
N PHE A 155 -64.11 29.91 21.23
CA PHE A 155 -63.82 28.81 22.15
C PHE A 155 -63.22 27.57 21.46
N LEU A 156 -63.71 27.22 20.26
CA LEU A 156 -63.10 26.21 19.38
C LEU A 156 -61.87 26.73 18.62
N GLY A 157 -61.64 28.05 18.67
CA GLY A 157 -60.49 28.70 18.08
C GLY A 157 -59.20 28.36 18.81
N ASP A 158 -59.25 28.26 20.14
CA ASP A 158 -58.09 28.07 21.00
C ASP A 158 -57.81 26.59 21.37
N ARG A 159 -58.56 25.66 20.75
CA ARG A 159 -58.46 24.22 21.03
C ARG A 159 -58.23 23.42 19.77
N THR A 160 -57.47 22.35 19.91
CA THR A 160 -57.29 21.35 18.86
C THR A 160 -58.59 20.56 18.64
N PRO A 161 -58.87 20.12 17.40
CA PRO A 161 -60.02 19.29 17.08
C PRO A 161 -60.06 18.01 17.90
N THR A 162 -61.24 17.58 18.33
CA THR A 162 -61.42 16.33 19.09
C THR A 162 -60.89 15.12 18.29
N GLY A 163 -60.41 14.07 18.95
CA GLY A 163 -59.91 12.88 18.23
C GLY A 163 -58.67 13.07 17.36
N THR A 164 -57.94 14.19 17.51
CA THR A 164 -56.69 14.46 16.78
C THR A 164 -55.49 13.80 17.45
N THR A 165 -54.64 13.14 16.67
CA THR A 165 -53.33 12.61 17.08
C THR A 165 -52.22 13.17 16.19
N VAL A 166 -51.04 13.44 16.76
CA VAL A 166 -49.83 13.87 16.02
C VAL A 166 -48.72 12.90 16.40
N ALA A 167 -48.14 12.20 15.41
CA ALA A 167 -47.15 11.15 15.63
C ALA A 167 -47.53 10.15 16.76
N GLY A 168 -48.80 9.74 16.78
CA GLY A 168 -49.35 8.82 17.80
C GLY A 168 -49.74 9.47 19.14
N VAL A 169 -49.38 10.73 19.39
CA VAL A 169 -49.72 11.45 20.63
C VAL A 169 -51.12 12.07 20.52
N PRO A 170 -52.07 11.74 21.42
CA PRO A 170 -53.40 12.33 21.41
C PRO A 170 -53.37 13.77 21.92
N VAL A 171 -53.75 14.71 21.06
CA VAL A 171 -53.79 16.14 21.36
C VAL A 171 -55.19 16.73 21.30
N GLY A 172 -56.19 15.98 20.83
CA GLY A 172 -57.52 16.51 20.57
C GLY A 172 -58.26 17.05 21.80
N GLY A 173 -58.85 18.24 21.65
CA GLY A 173 -59.62 18.92 22.70
C GLY A 173 -58.79 19.71 23.72
N LEU A 174 -57.45 19.67 23.61
CA LEU A 174 -56.53 20.45 24.43
C LEU A 174 -56.45 21.91 23.94
N SER A 175 -56.06 22.82 24.83
CA SER A 175 -55.70 24.18 24.40
C SER A 175 -54.42 24.15 23.56
N LYS A 176 -54.16 25.17 22.74
CA LYS A 176 -52.91 25.26 21.97
C LYS A 176 -51.67 25.10 22.86
N ALA A 177 -51.67 25.72 24.05
CA ALA A 177 -50.57 25.64 25.01
C ALA A 177 -50.41 24.24 25.62
N ASP A 178 -51.52 23.60 26.00
CA ASP A 178 -51.48 22.25 26.58
C ASP A 178 -51.10 21.18 25.54
N ALA A 179 -51.59 21.34 24.31
CA ALA A 179 -51.23 20.48 23.18
C ALA A 179 -49.74 20.58 22.87
N ARG A 180 -49.18 21.80 22.85
CA ARG A 180 -47.74 22.04 22.67
C ARG A 180 -46.93 21.34 23.76
N ALA A 181 -47.23 21.61 25.03
CA ALA A 181 -46.50 21.04 26.16
C ALA A 181 -46.58 19.49 26.16
N ARG A 182 -47.72 18.93 25.74
CA ARG A 182 -47.89 17.48 25.62
C ARG A 182 -47.02 16.89 24.51
N LEU A 183 -46.99 17.53 23.33
CA LEU A 183 -46.17 17.08 22.21
C LEU A 183 -44.68 17.19 22.51
N GLU A 184 -44.22 18.31 23.08
CA GLU A 184 -42.83 18.48 23.50
C GLU A 184 -42.42 17.42 24.54
N SER A 185 -43.29 17.13 25.51
CA SER A 185 -42.99 16.13 26.53
C SER A 185 -42.92 14.70 25.99
N GLU A 186 -43.81 14.31 25.08
CA GLU A 186 -43.92 12.92 24.62
C GLU A 186 -43.00 12.63 23.43
N LEU A 187 -42.69 13.62 22.58
CA LEU A 187 -41.83 13.46 21.41
C LEU A 187 -40.37 13.83 21.67
N SER A 188 -40.04 14.51 22.78
CA SER A 188 -38.65 14.93 23.07
C SER A 188 -37.65 13.77 23.13
N THR A 189 -38.02 12.62 23.70
CA THR A 189 -37.15 11.44 23.74
C THR A 189 -36.92 10.88 22.34
N LEU A 190 -38.00 10.70 21.56
CA LEU A 190 -37.91 10.19 20.19
C LEU A 190 -37.18 11.15 19.25
N ALA A 191 -37.26 12.46 19.52
CA ALA A 191 -36.61 13.52 18.77
C ALA A 191 -35.09 13.63 19.05
N ALA A 192 -34.62 13.10 20.19
CA ALA A 192 -33.21 13.12 20.58
C ALA A 192 -32.46 11.84 20.22
N GLU A 193 -33.17 10.79 19.81
CA GLU A 193 -32.57 9.53 19.36
C GLU A 193 -32.02 9.68 17.94
N GLN A 194 -30.89 9.01 17.66
CA GLN A 194 -30.40 8.89 16.30
C GLN A 194 -31.47 8.22 15.42
N VAL A 195 -31.62 8.72 14.20
CA VAL A 195 -32.55 8.18 13.21
C VAL A 195 -31.81 7.10 12.42
N PRO A 196 -32.03 5.81 12.71
CA PRO A 196 -31.44 4.75 11.89
C PRO A 196 -32.06 4.80 10.49
N VAL A 197 -31.23 4.73 9.46
CA VAL A 197 -31.60 4.75 8.05
C VAL A 197 -31.07 3.51 7.35
N SER A 198 -31.75 3.04 6.31
CA SER A 198 -31.36 1.81 5.61
C SER A 198 -31.60 1.84 4.11
N VAL A 199 -30.80 1.05 3.39
CA VAL A 199 -30.99 0.65 1.99
C VAL A 199 -30.80 -0.87 1.91
N GLY A 200 -31.88 -1.62 1.73
CA GLY A 200 -31.84 -3.08 1.81
C GLY A 200 -31.38 -3.56 3.19
N GLU A 201 -30.28 -4.32 3.24
CA GLU A 201 -29.68 -4.81 4.50
C GLU A 201 -28.64 -3.84 5.09
N ALA A 202 -28.18 -2.85 4.33
CA ALA A 202 -27.23 -1.85 4.80
C ALA A 202 -27.94 -0.83 5.70
N THR A 203 -27.31 -0.49 6.82
CA THR A 203 -27.88 0.44 7.82
C THR A 203 -26.84 1.46 8.26
N SER A 204 -27.28 2.69 8.44
CA SER A 204 -26.49 3.79 9.02
C SER A 204 -27.38 4.61 9.95
N SER A 205 -26.89 5.73 10.51
CA SER A 205 -27.70 6.59 11.37
C SER A 205 -27.44 8.08 11.16
N ILE A 206 -28.49 8.87 11.28
CA ILE A 206 -28.45 10.33 11.21
C ILE A 206 -28.68 10.87 12.62
N ASP A 207 -27.81 11.78 13.08
CA ASP A 207 -28.01 12.50 14.33
C ASP A 207 -28.89 13.74 14.11
N PRO A 208 -30.13 13.80 14.65
CA PRO A 208 -31.00 14.96 14.48
C PRO A 208 -30.38 16.27 14.99
N ALA A 209 -29.50 16.20 16.00
CA ALA A 209 -28.88 17.38 16.58
C ALA A 209 -27.86 18.03 15.63
N SER A 210 -27.12 17.23 14.85
CA SER A 210 -26.12 17.74 13.92
C SER A 210 -26.74 18.46 12.72
N VAL A 211 -27.92 18.01 12.29
CA VAL A 211 -28.67 18.56 11.14
C VAL A 211 -29.78 19.53 11.55
N LYS A 212 -29.87 19.86 12.85
CA LYS A 212 -30.94 20.69 13.45
C LYS A 212 -32.36 20.20 13.10
N LEU A 213 -32.54 18.90 12.90
CA LEU A 213 -33.83 18.28 12.62
C LEU A 213 -34.64 18.27 13.91
N THR A 214 -35.66 19.14 13.97
CA THR A 214 -36.46 19.37 15.17
C THR A 214 -37.95 19.35 14.84
N PHE A 215 -38.76 18.85 15.77
CA PHE A 215 -40.21 18.91 15.66
C PHE A 215 -40.70 20.35 15.93
N ASP A 216 -41.44 20.93 14.98
CA ASP A 216 -42.06 22.25 15.16
C ASP A 216 -43.51 22.10 15.63
N ALA A 217 -43.68 22.14 16.95
CA ALA A 217 -44.98 22.07 17.60
C ALA A 217 -45.88 23.27 17.26
N ASP A 218 -45.32 24.46 17.06
CA ASP A 218 -46.13 25.65 16.74
C ASP A 218 -46.66 25.58 15.32
N ALA A 219 -45.80 25.26 14.34
CA ALA A 219 -46.18 25.11 12.95
C ALA A 219 -47.15 23.94 12.75
N THR A 220 -46.99 22.85 13.50
CA THR A 220 -47.93 21.71 13.46
C THR A 220 -49.32 22.09 14.02
N LEU A 221 -49.37 22.92 15.06
CA LEU A 221 -50.63 23.33 15.70
C LEU A 221 -51.28 24.56 15.04
N GLU A 222 -50.57 25.29 14.18
CA GLU A 222 -51.03 26.51 13.52
C GLU A 222 -52.30 26.25 12.69
N ASP A 223 -52.32 25.18 11.90
CA ASP A 223 -53.46 24.82 11.05
C ASP A 223 -54.60 24.14 11.84
N LEU A 224 -54.31 23.65 13.05
CA LEU A 224 -55.27 22.98 13.91
C LEU A 224 -56.01 23.96 14.84
N THR A 225 -55.45 25.16 15.06
CA THR A 225 -55.96 26.16 15.99
C THR A 225 -56.20 27.50 15.27
N GLY A 226 -56.66 28.55 15.95
CA GLY A 226 -56.94 29.86 15.36
C GLY A 226 -58.42 30.14 15.11
N PHE A 227 -58.79 31.42 15.14
CA PHE A 227 -60.18 31.87 14.98
C PHE A 227 -60.65 31.73 13.52
N THR A 228 -61.75 31.00 13.30
CA THR A 228 -62.39 30.88 11.99
C THR A 228 -63.91 30.92 12.12
N LEU A 229 -64.57 31.55 11.15
CA LEU A 229 -66.04 31.57 11.03
C LEU A 229 -66.53 30.63 9.92
N ASP A 230 -65.65 29.82 9.32
CA ASP A 230 -66.06 28.82 8.32
C ASP A 230 -66.77 27.65 9.04
N PRO A 231 -68.08 27.43 8.78
CA PRO A 231 -68.83 26.35 9.42
C PRO A 231 -68.27 24.97 9.09
N ARG A 232 -67.63 24.74 7.94
CA ARG A 232 -67.05 23.43 7.59
C ARG A 232 -65.86 23.09 8.48
N VAL A 233 -64.99 24.07 8.72
CA VAL A 233 -63.84 23.92 9.61
C VAL A 233 -64.32 23.69 11.04
N LEU A 234 -65.28 24.49 11.51
CA LEU A 234 -65.86 24.33 12.85
C LEU A 234 -66.55 22.97 13.04
N TRP A 235 -67.21 22.44 12.01
CA TRP A 235 -67.73 21.06 12.04
C TRP A 235 -66.60 20.04 12.14
N GLY A 236 -65.53 20.18 11.35
CA GLY A 236 -64.32 19.33 11.47
C GLY A 236 -63.67 19.40 12.87
N ARG A 237 -63.70 20.57 13.53
CA ARG A 237 -63.17 20.73 14.89
C ARG A 237 -63.97 19.97 15.97
N ILE A 238 -65.27 19.74 15.73
CA ILE A 238 -66.18 19.06 16.66
C ILE A 238 -66.14 17.54 16.51
N PHE A 239 -66.05 17.05 15.27
CA PHE A 239 -66.10 15.61 14.96
C PHE A 239 -64.73 14.97 14.75
N GLY A 240 -63.69 15.80 14.63
CA GLY A 240 -62.28 15.41 14.66
C GLY A 240 -61.59 15.33 13.31
N LEU A 241 -60.26 15.44 13.34
CA LEU A 241 -59.39 15.42 12.17
C LEU A 241 -58.55 14.14 12.02
N GLY A 242 -58.55 13.26 13.03
CA GLY A 242 -57.75 12.02 12.99
C GLY A 242 -56.25 12.28 13.13
N ALA A 243 -55.43 11.49 12.45
CA ALA A 243 -53.97 11.63 12.49
C ALA A 243 -53.51 12.81 11.63
N VAL A 244 -52.65 13.67 12.19
CA VAL A 244 -52.06 14.84 11.53
C VAL A 244 -50.55 14.66 11.44
N GLU A 245 -49.99 14.94 10.26
CA GLU A 245 -48.55 14.88 10.01
C GLU A 245 -47.80 15.94 10.84
N PRO A 246 -46.77 15.56 11.61
CA PRO A 246 -45.92 16.53 12.29
C PRO A 246 -45.14 17.38 11.29
N ARG A 247 -45.00 18.68 11.56
CA ARG A 247 -44.07 19.54 10.82
C ARG A 247 -42.71 19.56 11.51
N SER A 248 -41.66 19.54 10.72
CA SER A 248 -40.27 19.58 11.17
C SER A 248 -39.57 20.83 10.65
N THR A 249 -38.61 21.35 11.41
CA THR A 249 -37.62 22.31 10.93
C THR A 249 -36.29 21.58 10.80
N VAL A 250 -35.55 21.83 9.72
CA VAL A 250 -34.25 21.20 9.45
C VAL A 250 -33.30 22.20 8.80
N ASP A 251 -32.00 21.99 8.97
CA ASP A 251 -30.96 22.61 8.17
C ASP A 251 -30.72 21.72 6.94
N GLU A 252 -31.33 22.06 5.80
CA GLU A 252 -31.36 21.21 4.60
C GLU A 252 -29.96 20.88 4.07
N ASP A 253 -29.04 21.85 4.10
CA ASP A 253 -27.64 21.65 3.68
C ASP A 253 -26.93 20.65 4.62
N ALA A 254 -27.10 20.82 5.94
CA ALA A 254 -26.50 19.89 6.90
C ALA A 254 -27.10 18.48 6.81
N LEU A 255 -28.40 18.35 6.54
CA LEU A 255 -29.04 17.06 6.32
C LEU A 255 -28.54 16.40 5.04
N ARG A 256 -28.32 17.18 3.98
CA ARG A 256 -27.74 16.70 2.74
C ARG A 256 -26.34 16.12 2.97
N ASP A 257 -25.46 16.86 3.64
CA ASP A 257 -24.10 16.40 3.95
C ASP A 257 -24.10 15.13 4.82
N ALA A 258 -25.04 15.04 5.78
CA ALA A 258 -25.20 13.86 6.62
C ALA A 258 -25.69 12.64 5.81
N LEU A 259 -26.61 12.85 4.87
CA LEU A 259 -27.08 11.81 3.95
C LEU A 259 -26.02 11.38 2.95
N GLU A 260 -25.19 12.30 2.44
CA GLU A 260 -24.03 11.98 1.59
C GLU A 260 -22.98 11.17 2.36
N THR A 261 -22.76 11.50 3.63
CA THR A 261 -21.89 10.71 4.51
C THR A 261 -22.46 9.31 4.74
N ALA A 262 -23.76 9.20 5.05
CA ALA A 262 -24.43 7.90 5.22
C ALA A 262 -24.43 7.09 3.92
N ALA A 263 -24.56 7.74 2.76
CA ALA A 263 -24.52 7.09 1.45
C ALA A 263 -23.19 6.36 1.20
N THR A 264 -22.06 6.81 1.78
CA THR A 264 -20.79 6.06 1.67
C THR A 264 -20.82 4.65 2.26
N GLU A 265 -21.73 4.40 3.21
CA GLU A 265 -21.94 3.08 3.84
C GLU A 265 -23.15 2.33 3.24
N LEU A 266 -24.08 3.06 2.63
CA LEU A 266 -25.36 2.53 2.13
C LEU A 266 -25.36 2.26 0.62
N ASP A 267 -24.55 2.98 -0.15
CA ASP A 267 -24.46 2.83 -1.59
C ASP A 267 -23.75 1.53 -1.95
N VAL A 268 -24.32 0.83 -2.93
CA VAL A 268 -23.73 -0.36 -3.54
C VAL A 268 -23.21 0.05 -4.91
N ALA A 269 -21.88 0.08 -5.08
CA ALA A 269 -21.27 0.40 -6.36
C ALA A 269 -21.70 -0.60 -7.44
N PRO A 270 -21.86 -0.16 -8.71
CA PRO A 270 -22.09 -1.08 -9.81
C PRO A 270 -20.92 -2.04 -9.98
N VAL A 271 -21.21 -3.26 -10.44
CA VAL A 271 -20.17 -4.20 -10.87
C VAL A 271 -19.80 -3.83 -12.31
N GLU A 272 -18.56 -3.41 -12.51
CA GLU A 272 -18.04 -3.08 -13.83
C GLU A 272 -17.79 -4.33 -14.67
N GLY A 273 -18.05 -4.22 -15.97
CA GLY A 273 -17.75 -5.28 -16.92
C GLY A 273 -16.24 -5.44 -17.08
N ALA A 274 -15.76 -6.68 -17.04
CA ALA A 274 -14.32 -6.96 -17.18
C ALA A 274 -14.06 -8.26 -17.94
N ILE A 275 -12.90 -8.34 -18.57
CA ILE A 275 -12.39 -9.55 -19.22
C ILE A 275 -11.04 -9.90 -18.60
N THR A 276 -10.91 -11.14 -18.15
CA THR A 276 -9.65 -11.71 -17.67
C THR A 276 -9.34 -13.00 -18.44
N PHE A 277 -8.16 -13.57 -18.24
CA PHE A 277 -7.80 -14.86 -18.82
C PHE A 277 -7.53 -15.91 -17.74
N ALA A 278 -8.18 -17.06 -17.86
CA ALA A 278 -7.84 -18.29 -17.13
C ALA A 278 -7.09 -19.23 -18.08
N GLY A 279 -5.76 -19.20 -18.02
CA GLY A 279 -4.92 -19.82 -19.07
C GLY A 279 -5.16 -19.10 -20.40
N ALA A 280 -5.53 -19.84 -21.45
CA ALA A 280 -5.89 -19.26 -22.75
C ALA A 280 -7.40 -18.98 -22.93
N THR A 281 -8.23 -19.13 -21.87
CA THR A 281 -9.68 -18.93 -21.96
C THR A 281 -10.07 -17.55 -21.42
N PRO A 282 -10.69 -16.66 -22.21
CA PRO A 282 -11.24 -15.42 -21.69
C PRO A 282 -12.40 -15.72 -20.73
N GLU A 283 -12.37 -15.13 -19.54
CA GLU A 283 -13.44 -15.13 -18.56
C GLU A 283 -14.05 -13.74 -18.46
N VAL A 284 -15.38 -13.68 -18.45
CA VAL A 284 -16.15 -12.44 -18.42
C VAL A 284 -16.73 -12.23 -17.03
N THR A 285 -16.52 -11.03 -16.49
CA THR A 285 -17.30 -10.52 -15.37
C THR A 285 -18.47 -9.72 -15.93
N GLU A 286 -19.68 -10.24 -15.73
CA GLU A 286 -20.90 -9.60 -16.22
C GLU A 286 -21.19 -8.31 -15.45
N PRO A 287 -21.41 -7.17 -16.13
CA PRO A 287 -21.71 -5.92 -15.47
C PRO A 287 -23.09 -5.95 -14.82
N ALA A 288 -23.19 -5.42 -13.60
CA ALA A 288 -24.44 -5.38 -12.84
C ALA A 288 -24.69 -3.97 -12.27
N PRO A 289 -25.96 -3.50 -12.28
CA PRO A 289 -26.30 -2.18 -11.75
C PRO A 289 -26.03 -2.11 -10.25
N GLY A 290 -25.54 -0.96 -9.83
CA GLY A 290 -25.43 -0.57 -8.43
C GLY A 290 -26.67 0.17 -7.95
N THR A 291 -26.68 0.55 -6.68
CA THR A 291 -27.75 1.34 -6.07
C THR A 291 -27.14 2.46 -5.27
N ALA A 292 -27.62 3.69 -5.48
CA ALA A 292 -27.23 4.84 -4.68
C ALA A 292 -28.44 5.48 -4.00
N VAL A 293 -28.22 6.07 -2.83
CA VAL A 293 -29.24 6.91 -2.18
C VAL A 293 -29.60 8.08 -3.09
N ASP A 294 -30.89 8.29 -3.31
CA ASP A 294 -31.39 9.52 -3.94
C ASP A 294 -31.44 10.61 -2.87
N ILE A 295 -30.35 11.36 -2.73
CA ILE A 295 -30.15 12.36 -1.68
C ILE A 295 -31.30 13.39 -1.64
N ASP A 296 -31.77 13.86 -2.79
CA ASP A 296 -32.85 14.85 -2.85
C ASP A 296 -34.18 14.27 -2.33
N ALA A 297 -34.54 13.07 -2.78
CA ALA A 297 -35.74 12.39 -2.30
C ALA A 297 -35.60 11.94 -0.82
N ALA A 298 -34.38 11.61 -0.38
CA ALA A 298 -34.09 11.22 1.00
C ALA A 298 -34.22 12.40 1.97
N VAL A 299 -33.77 13.60 1.59
CA VAL A 299 -33.98 14.83 2.40
C VAL A 299 -35.47 15.03 2.68
N ASP A 300 -36.31 14.93 1.64
CA ASP A 300 -37.76 15.07 1.77
C ASP A 300 -38.37 13.96 2.65
N ALA A 301 -37.96 12.70 2.43
CA ALA A 301 -38.45 11.56 3.17
C ALA A 301 -38.12 11.65 4.67
N VAL A 302 -36.86 11.94 5.01
CA VAL A 302 -36.39 12.09 6.39
C VAL A 302 -37.13 13.23 7.08
N THR A 303 -37.18 14.41 6.46
CA THR A 303 -37.81 15.61 7.05
C THR A 303 -39.27 15.39 7.43
N ARG A 304 -40.01 14.63 6.61
CA ARG A 304 -41.45 14.39 6.80
C ARG A 304 -41.78 13.22 7.71
N THR A 305 -40.96 12.18 7.70
CA THR A 305 -41.37 10.88 8.26
C THR A 305 -40.54 10.38 9.43
N TRP A 306 -39.43 11.04 9.79
CA TRP A 306 -38.51 10.58 10.84
C TRP A 306 -39.15 10.33 12.23
N LEU A 307 -40.30 10.96 12.53
CA LEU A 307 -41.06 10.77 13.78
C LEU A 307 -42.15 9.70 13.69
N THR A 308 -42.57 9.31 12.49
CA THR A 308 -43.77 8.50 12.27
C THR A 308 -43.50 7.19 11.53
N ALA A 309 -42.41 7.11 10.77
CA ALA A 309 -42.03 5.92 10.03
C ALA A 309 -41.54 4.82 10.97
N GLU A 310 -41.61 3.58 10.48
CA GLU A 310 -40.94 2.45 11.11
C GLU A 310 -39.42 2.66 11.04
N ARG A 311 -38.70 2.18 12.06
CA ARG A 311 -37.24 2.28 12.16
C ARG A 311 -36.62 0.90 11.90
N PRO A 312 -35.56 0.78 11.07
CA PRO A 312 -34.86 1.84 10.34
C PRO A 312 -35.70 2.46 9.21
N LEU A 313 -35.47 3.75 8.96
CA LEU A 313 -36.12 4.50 7.89
C LEU A 313 -35.50 4.13 6.54
N GLU A 314 -36.26 3.47 5.67
CA GLU A 314 -35.82 3.16 4.32
C GLU A 314 -35.67 4.43 3.47
N LEU A 315 -34.46 4.65 2.93
CA LEU A 315 -34.18 5.80 2.10
C LEU A 315 -34.54 5.52 0.63
N PRO A 316 -35.10 6.50 -0.11
CA PRO A 316 -35.26 6.41 -1.56
C PRO A 316 -33.92 6.21 -2.26
N THR A 317 -33.90 5.38 -3.29
CA THR A 317 -32.70 5.07 -4.06
C THR A 317 -32.90 5.32 -5.55
N LYS A 318 -31.78 5.46 -6.25
CA LYS A 318 -31.67 5.46 -7.70
C LYS A 318 -30.69 4.38 -8.14
N GLU A 319 -30.93 3.84 -9.32
CA GLU A 319 -30.04 2.85 -9.93
C GLU A 319 -28.77 3.52 -10.47
N LEU A 320 -27.61 2.91 -10.24
CA LEU A 320 -26.35 3.29 -10.87
C LEU A 320 -26.03 2.29 -11.98
N SER A 321 -25.91 2.77 -13.22
CA SER A 321 -25.47 1.93 -14.33
C SER A 321 -23.93 1.77 -14.31
N PRO A 322 -23.40 0.57 -14.63
CA PRO A 322 -21.96 0.37 -14.80
C PRO A 322 -21.43 1.19 -15.96
N THR A 323 -20.18 1.62 -15.86
CA THR A 323 -19.51 2.42 -16.89
C THR A 323 -19.19 1.54 -18.10
N VAL A 324 -18.61 0.36 -17.86
CA VAL A 324 -18.37 -0.67 -18.86
C VAL A 324 -19.56 -1.60 -18.88
N GLY A 325 -20.47 -1.36 -19.83
CA GLY A 325 -21.69 -2.14 -20.00
C GLY A 325 -21.48 -3.46 -20.74
N ALA A 326 -22.53 -4.29 -20.79
CA ALA A 326 -22.49 -5.61 -21.41
C ALA A 326 -22.14 -5.56 -22.91
N GLU A 327 -22.53 -4.49 -23.61
CA GLU A 327 -22.22 -4.29 -25.03
C GLU A 327 -20.70 -4.10 -25.25
N ALA A 328 -20.04 -3.29 -24.43
CA ALA A 328 -18.60 -3.07 -24.51
C ALA A 328 -17.81 -4.34 -24.17
N VAL A 329 -18.29 -5.13 -23.20
CA VAL A 329 -17.71 -6.42 -22.86
C VAL A 329 -17.86 -7.41 -24.02
N ASP A 330 -19.03 -7.53 -24.63
CA ASP A 330 -19.26 -8.42 -25.77
C ASP A 330 -18.42 -8.01 -26.99
N GLU A 331 -18.30 -6.70 -27.26
CA GLU A 331 -17.45 -6.18 -28.32
C GLU A 331 -15.98 -6.53 -28.07
N ALA A 332 -15.43 -6.23 -26.89
CA ALA A 332 -14.04 -6.53 -26.57
C ALA A 332 -13.77 -8.05 -26.54
N LEU A 333 -14.72 -8.86 -26.05
CA LEU A 333 -14.61 -10.31 -26.04
C LEU A 333 -14.52 -10.87 -27.46
N THR A 334 -15.40 -10.43 -28.36
CA THR A 334 -15.54 -10.99 -29.72
C THR A 334 -14.52 -10.45 -30.71
N THR A 335 -14.09 -9.20 -30.54
CA THR A 335 -13.17 -8.53 -31.48
C THR A 335 -11.71 -8.54 -31.03
N LEU A 336 -11.44 -8.64 -29.72
CA LEU A 336 -10.08 -8.59 -29.17
C LEU A 336 -9.71 -9.90 -28.46
N ALA A 337 -10.43 -10.29 -27.41
CA ALA A 337 -10.01 -11.38 -26.53
C ALA A 337 -10.04 -12.75 -27.22
N GLN A 338 -11.16 -13.13 -27.85
CA GLN A 338 -11.29 -14.42 -28.55
C GLN A 338 -10.35 -14.53 -29.75
N PRO A 339 -10.22 -13.52 -30.64
CA PRO A 339 -9.26 -13.57 -31.73
C PRO A 339 -7.81 -13.71 -31.24
N LEU A 340 -7.41 -12.96 -30.20
CA LEU A 340 -6.04 -12.98 -29.68
C LEU A 340 -5.57 -14.39 -29.33
N VAL A 341 -6.42 -15.19 -28.67
CA VAL A 341 -6.07 -16.54 -28.17
C VAL A 341 -6.61 -17.68 -29.05
N SER A 342 -7.18 -17.37 -30.22
CA SER A 342 -7.84 -18.36 -31.09
C SER A 342 -6.89 -19.42 -31.68
N ALA A 343 -5.62 -19.08 -31.85
CA ALA A 343 -4.57 -19.92 -32.39
C ALA A 343 -3.18 -19.37 -32.01
N PRO A 344 -2.09 -20.13 -32.18
CA PRO A 344 -0.74 -19.57 -32.04
C PRO A 344 -0.50 -18.36 -32.96
N LEU A 345 0.43 -17.49 -32.59
CA LEU A 345 0.83 -16.31 -33.36
C LEU A 345 2.33 -16.38 -33.65
N THR A 346 2.72 -16.17 -34.91
CA THR A 346 4.13 -16.19 -35.29
C THR A 346 4.72 -14.79 -35.22
N VAL A 347 5.78 -14.61 -34.43
CA VAL A 347 6.64 -13.44 -34.46
C VAL A 347 7.79 -13.73 -35.43
N ASN A 348 7.91 -12.93 -36.48
CA ASN A 348 8.98 -13.00 -37.47
C ASN A 348 9.97 -11.86 -37.25
N VAL A 349 11.22 -12.23 -37.03
CA VAL A 349 12.32 -11.30 -36.75
C VAL A 349 13.43 -11.55 -37.77
N ASP A 350 13.46 -10.75 -38.84
CA ASP A 350 14.41 -10.88 -39.94
C ASP A 350 14.53 -12.32 -40.51
N GLY A 351 13.42 -13.09 -40.51
CA GLY A 351 13.35 -14.46 -41.00
C GLY A 351 13.58 -15.55 -39.93
N ALA A 352 13.92 -15.17 -38.70
CA ALA A 352 13.86 -16.05 -37.55
C ALA A 352 12.43 -16.03 -36.97
N LEU A 353 11.85 -17.21 -36.77
CA LEU A 353 10.45 -17.35 -36.36
C LEU A 353 10.36 -17.80 -34.90
N ALA A 354 9.43 -17.22 -34.14
CA ALA A 354 8.98 -17.71 -32.84
C ALA A 354 7.46 -17.81 -32.86
N GLU A 355 6.93 -18.98 -32.50
CA GLU A 355 5.48 -19.21 -32.43
C GLU A 355 5.02 -19.12 -30.97
N LEU A 356 4.30 -18.04 -30.64
CA LEU A 356 3.74 -17.82 -29.32
C LEU A 356 2.42 -18.59 -29.17
N SER A 357 2.30 -19.33 -28.07
CA SER A 357 1.08 -20.08 -27.76
C SER A 357 -0.05 -19.14 -27.29
N PRO A 358 -1.32 -19.55 -27.41
CA PRO A 358 -2.44 -18.82 -26.82
C PRO A 358 -2.28 -18.51 -25.33
N GLU A 359 -1.62 -19.38 -24.57
CA GLU A 359 -1.35 -19.20 -23.14
C GLU A 359 -0.32 -18.10 -22.91
N GLN A 360 0.74 -18.05 -23.71
CA GLN A 360 1.74 -16.97 -23.66
C GLN A 360 1.13 -15.63 -24.09
N LEU A 361 0.24 -15.61 -25.08
CA LEU A 361 -0.47 -14.40 -25.49
C LEU A 361 -1.42 -13.90 -24.39
N ALA A 362 -2.18 -14.81 -23.76
CA ALA A 362 -3.10 -14.48 -22.68
C ALA A 362 -2.39 -14.01 -21.41
N ALA A 363 -1.25 -14.62 -21.06
CA ALA A 363 -0.44 -14.25 -19.91
C ALA A 363 0.11 -12.82 -19.99
N ASN A 364 0.29 -12.31 -21.22
CA ASN A 364 0.80 -10.97 -21.49
C ASN A 364 -0.31 -10.00 -21.92
N ALA A 365 -1.58 -10.32 -21.67
CA ALA A 365 -2.73 -9.50 -22.10
C ALA A 365 -3.57 -9.02 -20.92
N THR A 366 -3.85 -7.73 -20.89
CA THR A 366 -4.72 -7.09 -19.89
C THR A 366 -5.79 -6.25 -20.59
N PHE A 367 -7.01 -6.27 -20.07
CA PHE A 367 -8.08 -5.36 -20.51
C PHE A 367 -8.23 -4.22 -19.52
N VAL A 368 -8.13 -2.99 -19.99
CA VAL A 368 -8.26 -1.78 -19.17
C VAL A 368 -9.47 -0.97 -19.64
N ALA A 369 -10.23 -0.44 -18.68
CA ALA A 369 -11.37 0.42 -18.97
C ALA A 369 -10.89 1.81 -19.45
N GLN A 370 -11.32 2.20 -20.64
CA GLN A 370 -11.09 3.51 -21.22
C GLN A 370 -12.44 4.16 -21.52
N GLY A 371 -12.98 4.88 -20.52
CA GLY A 371 -14.36 5.39 -20.59
C GLY A 371 -15.37 4.25 -20.49
N ASP A 372 -16.23 4.12 -21.49
CA ASP A 372 -17.26 3.08 -21.61
C ASP A 372 -16.81 1.84 -22.39
N ALA A 373 -15.55 1.79 -22.84
CA ALA A 373 -14.96 0.69 -23.61
C ALA A 373 -13.85 -0.05 -22.85
N LEU A 374 -13.56 -1.28 -23.28
CA LEU A 374 -12.39 -2.05 -22.84
C LEU A 374 -11.32 -2.06 -23.95
N GLU A 375 -10.11 -1.67 -23.61
CA GLU A 375 -8.95 -1.70 -24.50
C GLU A 375 -8.00 -2.84 -24.10
N LEU A 376 -7.43 -3.50 -25.11
CA LEU A 376 -6.41 -4.54 -24.94
C LEU A 376 -5.02 -3.89 -24.84
N GLU A 377 -4.41 -4.03 -23.68
CA GLU A 377 -3.00 -3.72 -23.44
C GLU A 377 -2.18 -5.01 -23.41
N LEU A 378 -1.00 -4.99 -24.04
CA LEU A 378 -0.08 -6.12 -24.08
C LEU A 378 1.23 -5.76 -23.38
N ASP A 379 1.72 -6.68 -22.54
CA ASP A 379 3.03 -6.58 -21.91
C ASP A 379 4.13 -6.90 -22.93
N GLY A 380 4.79 -5.86 -23.45
CA GLY A 380 5.85 -5.99 -24.43
C GLY A 380 7.10 -6.70 -23.90
N GLU A 381 7.45 -6.51 -22.63
CA GLU A 381 8.62 -7.15 -22.02
C GLU A 381 8.36 -8.65 -21.84
N GLY A 382 7.21 -9.01 -21.27
CA GLY A 382 6.80 -10.41 -21.12
C GLY A 382 6.60 -11.13 -22.47
N LEU A 383 6.18 -10.41 -23.53
CA LEU A 383 6.17 -10.96 -24.89
C LEU A 383 7.58 -11.18 -25.45
N ALA A 384 8.53 -10.29 -25.19
CA ALA A 384 9.93 -10.45 -25.62
C ALA A 384 10.56 -11.68 -24.95
N ASP A 385 10.33 -11.85 -23.65
CA ASP A 385 10.75 -13.03 -22.90
C ASP A 385 10.14 -14.32 -23.48
N ALA A 386 8.84 -14.32 -23.81
CA ALA A 386 8.18 -15.46 -24.43
C ALA A 386 8.76 -15.79 -25.82
N VAL A 387 9.11 -14.78 -26.61
CA VAL A 387 9.81 -14.97 -27.91
C VAL A 387 11.20 -15.55 -27.70
N ALA A 388 11.96 -15.04 -26.74
CA ALA A 388 13.30 -15.53 -26.40
C ALA A 388 13.27 -16.97 -25.86
N GLU A 389 12.24 -17.36 -25.11
CA GLU A 389 12.03 -18.73 -24.64
C GLU A 389 11.82 -19.70 -25.81
N VAL A 390 10.98 -19.31 -26.79
CA VAL A 390 10.66 -20.14 -27.95
C VAL A 390 11.83 -20.21 -28.94
N ASN A 391 12.52 -19.09 -29.17
CA ASN A 391 13.67 -19.02 -30.07
C ASN A 391 14.78 -18.12 -29.51
N PRO A 392 15.68 -18.67 -28.68
CA PRO A 392 16.78 -17.92 -28.07
C PRO A 392 17.79 -17.36 -29.06
N ALA A 393 17.73 -17.73 -30.35
CA ALA A 393 18.63 -17.23 -31.38
C ALA A 393 18.17 -15.88 -31.98
N ILE A 394 16.93 -15.45 -31.70
CA ILE A 394 16.39 -14.16 -32.12
C ILE A 394 17.11 -13.02 -31.40
N GLU A 395 17.35 -13.18 -30.10
CA GLU A 395 18.02 -12.17 -29.29
C GLU A 395 19.50 -12.49 -29.11
N VAL A 396 20.33 -11.46 -29.22
CA VAL A 396 21.73 -11.53 -28.84
C VAL A 396 21.89 -10.66 -27.61
N ALA A 397 21.82 -11.26 -26.43
CA ALA A 397 22.00 -10.54 -25.18
C ALA A 397 23.31 -9.75 -25.18
N GLY A 398 23.23 -8.48 -24.76
CA GLY A 398 24.40 -7.69 -24.43
C GLY A 398 25.13 -8.29 -23.23
N LYS A 399 26.33 -7.78 -22.96
CA LYS A 399 27.06 -8.08 -21.72
C LYS A 399 27.43 -6.78 -21.07
N ASP A 400 27.15 -6.66 -19.79
CA ASP A 400 27.56 -5.53 -18.99
C ASP A 400 29.08 -5.41 -18.91
N ALA A 401 29.53 -4.17 -18.72
CA ALA A 401 30.89 -3.90 -18.32
C ALA A 401 31.13 -4.47 -16.92
N GLN A 402 32.39 -4.71 -16.58
CA GLN A 402 32.76 -5.12 -15.23
C GLN A 402 34.00 -4.39 -14.77
N ILE A 403 34.03 -3.98 -13.51
CA ILE A 403 35.24 -3.45 -12.87
C ILE A 403 35.83 -4.55 -11.99
N VAL A 404 36.90 -5.20 -12.47
CA VAL A 404 37.53 -6.33 -11.79
C VAL A 404 38.94 -5.99 -11.31
N LEU A 405 39.42 -6.70 -10.30
CA LEU A 405 40.82 -6.64 -9.89
C LEU A 405 41.67 -7.60 -10.74
N GLN A 406 42.39 -7.07 -11.72
CA GLN A 406 43.31 -7.85 -12.56
C GLN A 406 44.74 -7.34 -12.39
N GLY A 407 45.67 -8.25 -12.06
CA GLY A 407 47.07 -7.87 -11.80
C GLY A 407 47.25 -6.93 -10.61
N GLY A 408 46.33 -6.96 -9.64
CA GLY A 408 46.40 -6.14 -8.44
C GLY A 408 45.93 -4.69 -8.60
N ARG A 409 45.19 -4.37 -9.68
CA ARG A 409 44.59 -3.06 -9.93
C ARG A 409 43.18 -3.20 -10.55
N PRO A 410 42.30 -2.20 -10.40
CA PRO A 410 41.03 -2.14 -11.13
C PRO A 410 41.26 -2.16 -12.64
N THR A 411 40.46 -2.95 -13.36
CA THR A 411 40.47 -3.07 -14.82
C THR A 411 39.03 -3.20 -15.29
N ILE A 412 38.66 -2.38 -16.28
CA ILE A 412 37.35 -2.44 -16.92
C ILE A 412 37.40 -3.54 -17.98
N ILE A 413 36.51 -4.52 -17.86
CA ILE A 413 36.11 -5.40 -18.95
C ILE A 413 35.00 -4.67 -19.69
N PRO A 414 35.19 -4.28 -20.97
CA PRO A 414 34.18 -3.54 -21.71
C PRO A 414 32.87 -4.33 -21.87
N SER A 415 31.77 -3.60 -21.85
CA SER A 415 30.45 -4.09 -22.24
C SER A 415 30.40 -4.44 -23.73
N THR A 416 29.47 -5.31 -24.10
CA THR A 416 29.15 -5.59 -25.51
C THR A 416 27.68 -5.35 -25.74
N THR A 417 27.36 -4.49 -26.71
CA THR A 417 25.97 -4.21 -27.10
C THR A 417 25.30 -5.45 -27.70
N GLY A 418 24.05 -5.68 -27.31
CA GLY A 418 23.21 -6.75 -27.80
C GLY A 418 22.30 -6.31 -28.94
N LYS A 419 21.45 -7.24 -29.36
CA LYS A 419 20.29 -6.99 -30.20
C LYS A 419 19.09 -7.68 -29.56
N GLY A 420 18.01 -6.93 -29.36
CA GLY A 420 16.79 -7.43 -28.75
C GLY A 420 15.56 -6.92 -29.47
N LEU A 421 14.40 -7.32 -28.97
CA LEU A 421 13.11 -6.81 -29.43
C LEU A 421 12.79 -5.51 -28.70
N ASP A 422 12.18 -4.57 -29.42
CA ASP A 422 11.61 -3.36 -28.83
C ASP A 422 10.23 -3.72 -28.24
N PRO A 423 10.03 -3.62 -26.91
CA PRO A 423 8.79 -4.08 -26.26
C PRO A 423 7.54 -3.42 -26.83
N ASP A 424 7.58 -2.10 -27.09
CA ASP A 424 6.43 -1.34 -27.58
C ASP A 424 6.08 -1.74 -29.03
N GLN A 425 7.11 -1.87 -29.90
CA GLN A 425 6.91 -2.32 -31.28
C GLN A 425 6.42 -3.78 -31.33
N LEU A 426 6.92 -4.64 -30.43
CA LEU A 426 6.49 -6.02 -30.33
C LEU A 426 5.03 -6.12 -29.88
N ALA A 427 4.65 -5.43 -28.81
CA ALA A 427 3.27 -5.38 -28.31
C ALA A 427 2.31 -4.90 -29.41
N GLU A 428 2.64 -3.83 -30.12
CA GLU A 428 1.77 -3.30 -31.18
C GLU A 428 1.65 -4.26 -32.38
N ALA A 429 2.75 -4.89 -32.79
CA ALA A 429 2.76 -5.87 -33.87
C ALA A 429 1.95 -7.12 -33.49
N VAL A 430 2.10 -7.62 -32.26
CA VAL A 430 1.33 -8.77 -31.74
C VAL A 430 -0.14 -8.43 -31.60
N ARG A 431 -0.51 -7.23 -31.11
CA ARG A 431 -1.90 -6.76 -31.03
C ARG A 431 -2.59 -6.74 -32.39
N THR A 432 -1.89 -6.21 -33.39
CA THR A 432 -2.37 -6.12 -34.78
C THR A 432 -2.51 -7.51 -35.41
N ALA A 433 -1.51 -8.38 -35.28
CA ALA A 433 -1.54 -9.72 -35.85
C ALA A 433 -2.52 -10.65 -35.10
N GLY A 434 -2.66 -10.49 -33.78
CA GLY A 434 -3.51 -11.28 -32.91
C GLY A 434 -5.01 -11.08 -33.17
N THR A 435 -5.39 -9.95 -33.73
CA THR A 435 -6.78 -9.62 -34.12
C THR A 435 -7.02 -9.75 -35.63
N SER A 436 -6.00 -10.14 -36.39
CA SER A 436 -6.03 -10.33 -37.85
C SER A 436 -6.22 -11.80 -38.24
N THR A 437 -6.63 -12.04 -39.49
CA THR A 437 -6.58 -13.38 -40.10
C THR A 437 -5.16 -13.83 -40.46
N ASP A 438 -4.25 -12.87 -40.68
CA ASP A 438 -2.82 -13.13 -40.85
C ASP A 438 -2.13 -12.93 -39.49
N ARG A 439 -1.81 -14.05 -38.82
CA ARG A 439 -1.28 -14.09 -37.46
C ARG A 439 0.25 -14.05 -37.43
N THR A 440 0.82 -13.16 -38.24
CA THR A 440 2.27 -12.94 -38.32
C THR A 440 2.60 -11.52 -37.89
N ALA A 441 3.32 -11.38 -36.77
CA ALA A 441 3.86 -10.10 -36.31
C ALA A 441 5.28 -9.92 -36.86
N GLU A 442 5.48 -8.92 -37.72
CA GLU A 442 6.79 -8.59 -38.29
C GLU A 442 7.49 -7.54 -37.39
N VAL A 443 8.63 -7.91 -36.80
CA VAL A 443 9.38 -7.07 -35.86
C VAL A 443 10.86 -7.03 -36.26
N ALA A 444 11.49 -5.87 -36.15
CA ALA A 444 12.93 -5.71 -36.40
C ALA A 444 13.71 -5.71 -35.07
N LEU A 445 14.92 -6.26 -35.09
CA LEU A 445 15.81 -6.15 -33.94
C LEU A 445 16.29 -4.71 -33.76
N VAL A 446 16.22 -4.22 -32.53
CA VAL A 446 16.85 -2.97 -32.12
C VAL A 446 18.16 -3.24 -31.40
N VAL A 447 19.01 -2.22 -31.34
CA VAL A 447 20.25 -2.25 -30.57
C VAL A 447 19.87 -2.25 -29.09
N ALA A 448 20.21 -3.32 -28.37
CA ALA A 448 19.99 -3.43 -26.94
C ALA A 448 21.28 -3.04 -26.21
N GLU A 449 21.31 -1.83 -25.65
CA GLU A 449 22.44 -1.41 -24.83
C GLU A 449 22.49 -2.23 -23.53
N PRO A 450 23.70 -2.56 -23.04
CA PRO A 450 23.84 -3.24 -21.76
C PRO A 450 23.38 -2.33 -20.61
N GLU A 451 22.82 -2.93 -19.56
CA GLU A 451 22.33 -2.18 -18.38
C GLU A 451 23.45 -1.38 -17.73
N PHE A 452 24.67 -1.94 -17.73
CA PHE A 452 25.87 -1.25 -17.26
C PHE A 452 26.90 -1.18 -18.39
N THR A 453 27.03 0.00 -18.99
CA THR A 453 27.88 0.21 -20.16
C THR A 453 29.35 0.40 -19.79
N THR A 454 30.22 0.28 -20.80
CA THR A 454 31.64 0.66 -20.65
C THR A 454 31.78 2.13 -20.23
N ALA A 455 30.91 3.00 -20.73
CA ALA A 455 30.94 4.42 -20.37
C ALA A 455 30.55 4.63 -18.89
N ASP A 456 29.58 3.87 -18.38
CA ASP A 456 29.20 3.91 -16.96
C ASP A 456 30.35 3.44 -16.06
N ALA A 457 30.99 2.32 -16.42
CA ALA A 457 32.17 1.82 -15.71
C ALA A 457 33.33 2.83 -15.70
N GLU A 458 33.56 3.53 -16.82
CA GLU A 458 34.55 4.60 -16.91
C GLU A 458 34.16 5.82 -16.04
N ALA A 459 32.87 6.19 -16.03
CA ALA A 459 32.35 7.30 -15.25
C ALA A 459 32.50 7.10 -13.73
N LEU A 460 32.42 5.85 -13.25
CA LEU A 460 32.66 5.53 -11.84
C LEU A 460 34.09 5.86 -11.37
N GLY A 461 35.06 6.04 -12.26
CA GLY A 461 36.36 6.61 -11.92
C GLY A 461 37.19 5.78 -10.93
N VAL A 462 37.05 4.46 -10.92
CA VAL A 462 37.81 3.55 -10.04
C VAL A 462 39.25 3.39 -10.54
N LYS A 463 40.14 4.32 -10.15
CA LYS A 463 41.47 4.48 -10.79
C LYS A 463 42.66 4.36 -9.86
N GLU A 464 42.49 4.64 -8.57
CA GLU A 464 43.60 4.72 -7.61
C GLU A 464 43.21 4.19 -6.22
N VAL A 465 44.20 3.95 -5.37
CA VAL A 465 43.96 3.58 -3.97
C VAL A 465 43.56 4.82 -3.19
N ILE A 466 42.39 4.78 -2.54
CA ILE A 466 41.87 5.88 -1.73
C ILE A 466 42.08 5.64 -0.22
N ALA A 467 42.16 4.38 0.20
CA ALA A 467 42.55 3.99 1.56
C ALA A 467 43.16 2.59 1.59
N ASP A 468 44.08 2.37 2.51
CA ASP A 468 44.62 1.06 2.85
C ASP A 468 44.73 0.90 4.36
N PHE A 469 44.51 -0.31 4.85
CA PHE A 469 44.67 -0.63 6.26
C PHE A 469 44.99 -2.11 6.43
N SER A 470 45.77 -2.43 7.46
CA SER A 470 46.05 -3.82 7.81
C SER A 470 46.23 -4.00 9.30
N THR A 471 45.89 -5.19 9.79
CA THR A 471 46.05 -5.57 11.19
C THR A 471 46.90 -6.82 11.31
N PRO A 472 47.80 -6.91 12.31
CA PRO A 472 48.55 -8.13 12.57
C PRO A 472 47.63 -9.25 13.03
N MET A 473 47.92 -10.46 12.57
CA MET A 473 47.16 -11.66 12.85
C MET A 473 48.05 -12.64 13.63
N PRO A 474 47.69 -13.04 14.86
CA PRO A 474 48.43 -14.08 15.58
C PRO A 474 48.32 -15.42 14.82
N TYR A 475 49.30 -16.30 14.99
CA TYR A 475 49.26 -17.63 14.39
C TYR A 475 48.12 -18.44 14.99
N ASP A 476 47.03 -18.55 14.24
CA ASP A 476 45.86 -19.38 14.52
C ASP A 476 45.31 -19.85 13.19
N PRO A 477 45.66 -21.07 12.73
CA PRO A 477 45.29 -21.55 11.40
C PRO A 477 43.77 -21.75 11.24
N VAL A 478 43.05 -22.07 12.31
CA VAL A 478 41.60 -22.25 12.28
C VAL A 478 40.92 -20.91 12.06
N ARG A 479 41.28 -19.91 12.87
CA ARG A 479 40.79 -18.53 12.73
C ARG A 479 41.15 -17.90 11.38
N THR A 480 42.36 -18.19 10.89
CA THR A 480 42.85 -17.71 9.60
C THR A 480 41.97 -18.19 8.43
N THR A 481 41.34 -19.37 8.56
CA THR A 481 40.42 -19.88 7.54
C THR A 481 39.23 -18.94 7.36
N ASN A 482 38.57 -18.55 8.47
CA ASN A 482 37.44 -17.61 8.43
C ASN A 482 37.82 -16.27 7.80
N LEU A 483 38.99 -15.74 8.15
CA LEU A 483 39.49 -14.47 7.59
C LEU A 483 39.77 -14.56 6.10
N LYS A 484 40.28 -15.69 5.60
CA LYS A 484 40.50 -15.91 4.16
C LYS A 484 39.17 -15.99 3.41
N VAL A 485 38.19 -16.71 3.95
CA VAL A 485 36.84 -16.83 3.36
C VAL A 485 36.18 -15.45 3.30
N GLY A 486 36.13 -14.72 4.42
CA GLY A 486 35.56 -13.37 4.46
C GLY A 486 36.30 -12.41 3.51
N ALA A 487 37.63 -12.44 3.49
CA ALA A 487 38.43 -11.60 2.60
C ALA A 487 38.16 -11.89 1.11
N GLN A 488 37.96 -13.15 0.73
CA GLN A 488 37.60 -13.54 -0.63
C GLN A 488 36.21 -13.00 -1.02
N LYS A 489 35.24 -13.06 -0.11
CA LYS A 489 33.88 -12.58 -0.37
C LYS A 489 33.76 -11.07 -0.51
N VAL A 490 34.53 -10.29 0.27
CA VAL A 490 34.53 -8.82 0.15
C VAL A 490 35.33 -8.30 -1.05
N THR A 491 36.21 -9.12 -1.62
CA THR A 491 37.09 -8.68 -2.71
C THR A 491 36.34 -8.63 -4.03
N GLY A 492 36.36 -7.48 -4.69
CA GLY A 492 35.68 -7.25 -5.97
C GLY A 492 34.29 -6.64 -5.81
N VAL A 493 33.82 -6.40 -4.58
CA VAL A 493 32.58 -5.66 -4.34
C VAL A 493 32.76 -4.21 -4.80
N LEU A 494 31.92 -3.79 -5.72
CA LEU A 494 31.83 -2.41 -6.20
C LEU A 494 30.67 -1.74 -5.46
N VAL A 495 30.95 -0.66 -4.75
CA VAL A 495 29.97 0.13 -4.01
C VAL A 495 29.71 1.40 -4.81
N MET A 496 28.48 1.55 -5.29
CA MET A 496 28.06 2.65 -6.15
C MET A 496 27.97 3.97 -5.38
N PRO A 497 27.98 5.13 -6.07
CA PRO A 497 27.69 6.43 -5.45
C PRO A 497 26.41 6.39 -4.62
N GLY A 498 26.48 6.78 -3.35
CA GLY A 498 25.35 6.79 -2.42
C GLY A 498 25.01 5.44 -1.77
N GLU A 499 25.59 4.33 -2.23
CA GLU A 499 25.31 2.98 -1.72
C GLU A 499 26.02 2.71 -0.39
N GLU A 500 25.43 1.84 0.44
CA GLU A 500 25.99 1.36 1.69
C GLU A 500 26.71 0.01 1.50
N PHE A 501 27.91 -0.10 2.07
CA PHE A 501 28.61 -1.37 2.23
C PHE A 501 28.27 -1.98 3.58
N SER A 502 27.54 -3.09 3.60
CA SER A 502 27.38 -3.94 4.78
C SER A 502 28.37 -5.11 4.74
N LEU A 503 29.09 -5.34 5.83
CA LEU A 503 29.97 -6.50 5.91
C LEU A 503 29.17 -7.80 6.02
N LEU A 504 28.15 -7.87 6.88
CA LEU A 504 27.33 -9.08 7.06
C LEU A 504 26.67 -9.50 5.73
N ASP A 505 26.05 -8.56 5.02
CA ASP A 505 25.40 -8.85 3.74
C ASP A 505 26.40 -9.37 2.72
N THR A 506 27.58 -8.74 2.65
CA THR A 506 28.65 -9.10 1.71
C THR A 506 29.20 -10.51 1.97
N ILE A 507 29.43 -10.87 3.24
CA ILE A 507 30.05 -12.16 3.58
C ILE A 507 29.05 -13.31 3.64
N GLY A 508 27.75 -13.00 3.63
CA GLY A 508 26.64 -13.93 3.72
C GLY A 508 26.61 -14.74 5.03
N PRO A 509 25.68 -15.70 5.17
CA PRO A 509 25.44 -16.36 6.45
C PRO A 509 26.68 -16.99 7.06
N ILE A 510 26.93 -16.78 8.35
CA ILE A 510 28.14 -17.26 9.04
C ILE A 510 27.96 -18.73 9.42
N SER A 511 28.06 -19.61 8.43
CA SER A 511 27.81 -21.05 8.56
C SER A 511 28.92 -21.92 7.95
N ALA A 512 28.94 -23.20 8.35
CA ALA A 512 29.83 -24.19 7.75
C ALA A 512 29.57 -24.39 6.25
N ALA A 513 28.30 -24.29 5.81
CA ALA A 513 27.94 -24.38 4.40
C ALA A 513 28.54 -23.23 3.56
N ASN A 514 28.77 -22.08 4.18
CA ASN A 514 29.41 -20.91 3.57
C ASN A 514 30.93 -20.87 3.75
N GLY A 515 31.53 -21.97 4.22
CA GLY A 515 32.99 -22.14 4.34
C GLY A 515 33.59 -21.68 5.67
N TYR A 516 32.77 -21.23 6.63
CA TYR A 516 33.26 -20.82 7.94
C TYR A 516 33.44 -22.00 8.89
N VAL A 517 34.38 -21.88 9.82
CA VAL A 517 34.70 -22.89 10.83
C VAL A 517 34.56 -22.31 12.24
N SER A 518 34.33 -23.17 13.23
CA SER A 518 34.30 -22.74 14.64
C SER A 518 35.68 -22.31 15.11
N SER A 519 35.77 -21.12 15.70
CA SER A 519 37.01 -20.54 16.24
C SER A 519 36.68 -19.66 17.45
N GLY A 520 37.72 -19.23 18.18
CA GLY A 520 37.58 -18.42 19.39
C GLY A 520 36.84 -17.10 19.14
N VAL A 521 35.91 -16.79 20.04
CA VAL A 521 35.16 -15.51 20.09
C VAL A 521 35.20 -14.94 21.50
N VAL A 522 34.80 -13.67 21.63
CA VAL A 522 34.54 -13.03 22.92
C VAL A 522 33.06 -12.67 22.96
N GLU A 523 32.31 -13.27 23.87
CA GLU A 523 30.87 -13.12 24.05
C GLU A 523 30.61 -12.62 25.48
N ASP A 524 29.88 -11.51 25.63
CA ASP A 524 29.64 -10.84 26.92
C ASP A 524 30.90 -10.56 27.76
N GLY A 525 32.03 -10.39 27.08
CA GLY A 525 33.33 -10.17 27.71
C GLY A 525 34.02 -11.44 28.22
N PHE A 526 33.62 -12.63 27.80
CA PHE A 526 34.28 -13.90 28.12
C PHE A 526 34.72 -14.64 26.84
N VAL A 527 35.81 -15.41 26.92
CA VAL A 527 36.29 -16.24 25.80
C VAL A 527 35.39 -17.47 25.60
N SER A 528 34.92 -17.68 24.37
CA SER A 528 34.10 -18.81 23.92
C SER A 528 34.51 -19.27 22.51
N THR A 529 33.73 -20.12 21.84
CA THR A 529 33.91 -20.51 20.44
C THR A 529 32.61 -20.38 19.66
N ALA A 530 32.66 -19.85 18.44
CA ALA A 530 31.52 -19.80 17.52
C ALA A 530 31.98 -19.97 16.06
N VAL A 531 31.05 -20.39 15.19
CA VAL A 531 31.29 -20.42 13.74
C VAL A 531 31.58 -19.01 13.25
N GLY A 532 32.62 -18.85 12.43
CA GLY A 532 33.07 -17.53 11.98
C GLY A 532 33.90 -16.75 13.00
N GLY A 533 34.32 -17.39 14.10
CA GLY A 533 35.20 -16.77 15.08
C GLY A 533 36.43 -16.12 14.43
N GLY A 534 36.69 -14.86 14.81
CA GLY A 534 37.77 -14.04 14.27
C GLY A 534 37.38 -12.99 13.24
N LEU A 535 36.17 -13.03 12.67
CA LEU A 535 35.70 -12.09 11.64
C LEU A 535 35.60 -10.63 12.11
N SER A 536 35.53 -10.35 13.41
CA SER A 536 35.65 -8.97 13.95
C SER A 536 36.96 -8.29 13.55
N GLN A 537 38.01 -9.03 13.20
CA GLN A 537 39.23 -8.43 12.61
C GLN A 537 38.99 -7.92 11.19
N LEU A 538 38.24 -8.66 10.38
CA LEU A 538 37.84 -8.19 9.06
C LEU A 538 36.89 -6.99 9.17
N SER A 539 35.93 -7.03 10.11
CA SER A 539 35.07 -5.89 10.45
C SER A 539 35.87 -4.64 10.81
N THR A 540 36.81 -4.77 11.74
CA THR A 540 37.71 -3.66 12.11
C THR A 540 38.53 -3.15 10.93
N ASN A 541 39.00 -4.02 10.05
CA ASN A 541 39.71 -3.61 8.85
C ASN A 541 38.82 -2.82 7.87
N MET A 542 37.62 -3.33 7.60
CA MET A 542 36.65 -2.71 6.70
C MET A 542 36.17 -1.36 7.23
N PHE A 543 35.92 -1.27 8.54
CA PHE A 543 35.66 0.00 9.22
C PHE A 543 36.79 1.00 9.00
N ASN A 544 38.04 0.59 9.23
CA ASN A 544 39.18 1.52 9.12
C ASN A 544 39.44 1.97 7.68
N VAL A 545 39.25 1.13 6.66
CA VAL A 545 39.40 1.60 5.27
C VAL A 545 38.27 2.55 4.86
N GLY A 546 37.02 2.32 5.28
CA GLY A 546 35.93 3.29 5.09
C GLY A 546 36.20 4.60 5.83
N PHE A 547 36.61 4.50 7.09
CA PHE A 547 36.97 5.63 7.95
C PHE A 547 38.07 6.51 7.34
N LEU A 548 39.15 5.88 6.86
CA LEU A 548 40.30 6.56 6.26
C LEU A 548 40.04 7.08 4.83
N ALA A 549 39.12 6.45 4.10
CA ALA A 549 38.68 6.93 2.79
C ALA A 549 37.70 8.13 2.89
N GLY A 550 37.24 8.46 4.10
CA GLY A 550 36.31 9.56 4.34
C GLY A 550 34.84 9.20 4.13
N MET A 551 34.51 7.90 4.04
CA MET A 551 33.14 7.41 3.93
C MET A 551 32.33 7.77 5.18
N ASP A 552 31.01 7.85 5.03
CA ASP A 552 30.11 8.05 6.16
C ASP A 552 30.02 6.75 6.97
N ASP A 553 30.23 6.86 8.27
CA ASP A 553 30.08 5.74 9.21
C ASP A 553 28.59 5.60 9.57
N VAL A 554 27.94 4.54 9.06
CA VAL A 554 26.51 4.32 9.24
C VAL A 554 26.27 3.55 10.53
N THR A 555 26.99 2.44 10.71
CA THR A 555 27.01 1.71 11.98
C THR A 555 28.33 1.00 12.18
N HIS A 556 28.86 1.09 13.40
CA HIS A 556 29.86 0.19 13.91
C HIS A 556 29.72 0.09 15.43
N THR A 557 30.18 -1.02 16.00
CA THR A 557 30.21 -1.20 17.45
C THR A 557 31.64 -1.55 17.87
N PRO A 558 32.32 -0.73 18.68
CA PRO A 558 33.63 -1.11 19.21
C PRO A 558 33.53 -2.29 20.20
N HIS A 559 34.63 -3.02 20.37
CA HIS A 559 34.66 -4.08 21.38
C HIS A 559 34.59 -3.47 22.80
N SER A 560 33.99 -4.21 23.74
CA SER A 560 34.00 -3.84 25.17
C SER A 560 35.41 -3.90 25.78
N ARG A 561 36.31 -4.68 25.17
CA ARG A 561 37.69 -4.93 25.57
C ARG A 561 38.62 -4.57 24.42
N TRP A 562 39.69 -3.82 24.70
CA TRP A 562 40.66 -3.43 23.67
C TRP A 562 41.60 -4.58 23.33
N PHE A 563 41.93 -4.74 22.04
CA PHE A 563 42.97 -5.66 21.58
C PHE A 563 44.15 -4.87 21.02
N GLU A 564 45.37 -5.19 21.46
CA GLU A 564 46.60 -4.46 21.08
C GLU A 564 46.85 -4.41 19.57
N ARG A 565 46.33 -5.39 18.82
CA ARG A 565 46.42 -5.42 17.34
C ARG A 565 45.60 -4.33 16.64
N TYR A 566 44.73 -3.61 17.34
CA TYR A 566 43.84 -2.61 16.78
C TYR A 566 44.16 -1.19 17.33
N PRO A 567 43.99 -0.13 16.52
CA PRO A 567 44.11 1.23 17.02
C PRO A 567 43.03 1.50 18.09
N PRO A 568 43.38 2.07 19.26
CA PRO A 568 42.38 2.39 20.28
C PRO A 568 41.27 3.30 19.73
N GLY A 569 40.02 2.94 20.02
CA GLY A 569 38.82 3.65 19.58
C GLY A 569 38.46 3.46 18.10
N ARG A 570 39.18 2.63 17.34
CA ARG A 570 38.90 2.34 15.92
C ARG A 570 38.81 0.84 15.67
N GLU A 571 37.83 0.23 16.33
CA GLU A 571 37.50 -1.19 16.25
C GLU A 571 36.03 -1.34 15.87
N ALA A 572 35.72 -2.42 15.15
CA ALA A 572 34.35 -2.82 14.88
C ALA A 572 34.19 -4.32 15.16
N THR A 573 33.23 -4.66 16.01
CA THR A 573 32.77 -6.03 16.25
C THR A 573 31.94 -6.52 15.07
N LEU A 574 31.69 -7.82 15.03
CA LEU A 574 30.78 -8.44 14.09
C LEU A 574 30.09 -9.60 14.81
N TRP A 575 28.76 -9.65 14.74
CA TRP A 575 27.96 -10.73 15.30
C TRP A 575 26.67 -10.89 14.49
N GLU A 576 26.51 -12.00 13.78
CA GLU A 576 25.28 -12.25 13.03
C GLU A 576 24.12 -12.64 13.96
N PRO A 577 22.90 -12.11 13.76
CA PRO A 577 22.51 -11.03 12.84
C PRO A 577 22.50 -9.62 13.51
N SER A 578 22.95 -9.49 14.75
CA SER A 578 22.67 -8.32 15.59
C SER A 578 23.69 -7.18 15.54
N THR A 579 24.92 -7.44 15.07
CA THR A 579 26.01 -6.46 15.05
C THR A 579 26.76 -6.50 13.72
N ASP A 580 26.57 -5.45 12.93
CA ASP A 580 27.22 -5.25 11.64
C ASP A 580 28.20 -4.07 11.66
N MET A 581 28.96 -3.93 10.58
CA MET A 581 29.75 -2.76 10.24
C MET A 581 29.28 -2.27 8.87
N VAL A 582 28.83 -1.02 8.81
CA VAL A 582 28.30 -0.41 7.60
C VAL A 582 28.87 0.99 7.40
N TRP A 583 29.33 1.27 6.19
CA TRP A 583 29.67 2.63 5.77
C TRP A 583 29.01 2.96 4.43
N ARG A 584 28.72 4.23 4.19
CA ARG A 584 28.11 4.70 2.93
C ARG A 584 29.12 5.41 2.05
N ASN A 585 29.12 5.08 0.76
CA ASN A 585 29.87 5.81 -0.25
C ASN A 585 29.22 7.19 -0.48
N ASN A 586 29.80 8.23 0.12
CA ASN A 586 29.32 9.61 0.04
C ASN A 586 29.94 10.41 -1.12
N THR A 587 30.48 9.73 -2.14
CA THR A 587 31.16 10.35 -3.29
C THR A 587 30.40 10.08 -4.59
N ASP A 588 30.70 10.88 -5.62
CA ASP A 588 30.15 10.70 -6.97
C ASP A 588 30.86 9.58 -7.76
N TYR A 589 31.77 8.83 -7.14
CA TYR A 589 32.60 7.82 -7.77
C TYR A 589 32.33 6.43 -7.18
N GLY A 590 32.57 5.37 -7.95
CA GLY A 590 32.50 4.00 -7.47
C GLY A 590 33.66 3.67 -6.53
N VAL A 591 33.43 2.74 -5.60
CA VAL A 591 34.44 2.26 -4.65
C VAL A 591 34.56 0.75 -4.75
N LEU A 592 35.72 0.26 -5.19
CA LEU A 592 35.99 -1.18 -5.31
C LEU A 592 36.77 -1.67 -4.07
N VAL A 593 36.21 -2.66 -3.39
CA VAL A 593 36.74 -3.24 -2.16
C VAL A 593 37.72 -4.38 -2.46
N GLN A 594 38.84 -4.40 -1.75
CA GLN A 594 39.84 -5.47 -1.82
C GLN A 594 40.27 -5.89 -0.42
N SER A 595 40.34 -7.20 -0.15
CA SER A 595 40.85 -7.75 1.10
C SER A 595 41.62 -9.05 0.88
N TRP A 596 42.71 -9.26 1.60
CA TRP A 596 43.48 -10.49 1.50
C TRP A 596 44.29 -10.78 2.77
N VAL A 597 44.70 -12.04 2.94
CA VAL A 597 45.54 -12.47 4.06
C VAL A 597 46.92 -12.85 3.53
N THR A 598 47.96 -12.15 3.98
CA THR A 598 49.36 -12.48 3.66
C THR A 598 50.32 -11.87 4.68
N GLY A 599 51.47 -12.52 4.89
CA GLY A 599 52.52 -12.03 5.80
C GLY A 599 52.03 -11.77 7.23
N ASP A 600 51.26 -12.72 7.78
CA ASP A 600 50.68 -12.65 9.13
C ASP A 600 49.81 -11.41 9.39
N ARG A 601 49.14 -10.92 8.34
CA ARG A 601 48.24 -9.77 8.40
C ARG A 601 46.99 -9.99 7.57
N VAL A 602 45.90 -9.37 8.00
CA VAL A 602 44.73 -9.12 7.16
C VAL A 602 44.90 -7.73 6.56
N HIS A 603 44.88 -7.64 5.24
CA HIS A 603 45.02 -6.40 4.48
C HIS A 603 43.69 -6.05 3.85
N SER A 604 43.40 -4.77 3.80
CA SER A 604 42.17 -4.24 3.24
C SER A 604 42.47 -2.92 2.53
N ARG A 605 41.76 -2.68 1.43
CA ARG A 605 42.02 -1.55 0.55
C ARG A 605 40.75 -1.16 -0.19
N LEU A 606 40.57 0.14 -0.37
CA LEU A 606 39.54 0.71 -1.24
C LEU A 606 40.20 1.37 -2.46
N TRP A 607 39.66 1.08 -3.63
CA TRP A 607 40.00 1.74 -4.88
C TRP A 607 38.87 2.65 -5.32
N GLY A 608 39.17 3.80 -5.92
CA GLY A 608 38.18 4.79 -6.33
C GLY A 608 38.83 5.99 -6.97
N THR A 609 38.21 7.16 -6.80
CA THR A 609 38.83 8.47 -7.03
C THR A 609 38.96 9.19 -5.69
N LYS A 610 40.14 9.76 -5.41
CA LYS A 610 40.36 10.45 -4.14
C LYS A 610 39.57 11.77 -4.08
N VAL A 611 38.59 11.84 -3.18
CA VAL A 611 37.76 13.04 -2.91
C VAL A 611 38.11 13.68 -1.56
N TRP A 612 38.38 12.86 -0.55
CA TRP A 612 38.63 13.31 0.82
C TRP A 612 40.10 13.22 1.20
N ASP A 613 40.59 14.26 1.86
CA ASP A 613 41.80 14.22 2.66
C ASP A 613 41.41 14.05 4.13
N VAL A 614 41.67 12.87 4.69
CA VAL A 614 41.34 12.55 6.08
C VAL A 614 42.55 12.75 6.98
N LYS A 615 42.39 13.56 8.03
CA LYS A 615 43.34 13.65 9.14
C LYS A 615 42.71 13.01 10.37
N THR A 616 43.48 12.23 11.10
CA THR A 616 42.98 11.58 12.33
C THR A 616 44.00 11.69 13.45
N SER A 617 43.51 11.81 14.67
CA SER A 617 44.33 11.73 15.88
C SER A 617 43.61 10.89 16.95
N THR A 618 44.37 10.38 17.91
CA THR A 618 43.85 9.61 19.04
C THR A 618 44.48 10.17 20.30
N SER A 619 43.68 10.42 21.33
CA SER A 619 44.17 10.91 22.62
C SER A 619 45.11 9.90 23.29
N GLU A 620 45.86 10.35 24.29
CA GLU A 620 46.43 9.42 25.27
C GLU A 620 45.30 8.65 25.97
N LYS A 621 45.62 7.47 26.49
CA LYS A 621 44.68 6.68 27.31
C LYS A 621 44.48 7.37 28.65
N TYR A 622 43.23 7.60 29.03
CA TYR A 622 42.88 8.23 30.31
C TYR A 622 41.78 7.43 31.03
N ASN A 623 41.38 7.85 32.24
CA ASN A 623 40.42 7.11 33.09
C ASN A 623 40.78 5.62 33.23
N ILE A 624 42.05 5.35 33.55
CA ILE A 624 42.57 3.99 33.63
C ILE A 624 41.92 3.23 34.79
N VAL A 625 41.36 2.06 34.51
CA VAL A 625 40.76 1.14 35.48
C VAL A 625 41.58 -0.13 35.53
N GLN A 626 42.15 -0.46 36.70
CA GLN A 626 42.94 -1.67 36.87
C GLN A 626 42.04 -2.93 36.90
N PRO A 627 42.52 -4.06 36.36
CA PRO A 627 41.76 -5.31 36.39
C PRO A 627 41.62 -5.84 37.82
N LYS A 628 40.51 -6.52 38.10
CA LYS A 628 40.22 -7.20 39.37
C LYS A 628 39.93 -8.68 39.14
N THR A 629 39.84 -9.45 40.22
CA THR A 629 39.28 -10.82 40.17
C THR A 629 37.76 -10.74 40.16
N VAL A 630 37.13 -11.48 39.25
CA VAL A 630 35.68 -11.65 39.14
C VAL A 630 35.37 -13.14 39.18
N TYR A 631 34.32 -13.50 39.90
CA TYR A 631 33.85 -14.88 40.04
C TYR A 631 32.67 -15.11 39.11
N ASN A 632 32.72 -16.19 38.32
CA ASN A 632 31.64 -16.58 37.43
C ASN A 632 31.13 -17.98 37.82
N PRO A 633 29.93 -18.10 38.42
CA PRO A 633 29.38 -19.38 38.86
C PRO A 633 28.75 -20.19 37.71
N SER A 634 28.77 -19.69 36.47
CA SER A 634 28.22 -20.41 35.32
C SER A 634 28.91 -21.78 35.14
N PRO A 635 28.14 -22.86 34.91
CA PRO A 635 28.71 -24.16 34.59
C PRO A 635 29.53 -24.16 33.29
N GLU A 636 29.34 -23.16 32.42
CA GLU A 636 30.09 -22.97 31.17
C GLU A 636 31.26 -21.97 31.33
N CYS A 637 31.59 -21.57 32.56
CA CYS A 637 32.67 -20.63 32.81
C CYS A 637 34.02 -21.14 32.29
N THR A 638 34.71 -20.27 31.55
CA THR A 638 36.12 -20.45 31.17
C THR A 638 36.99 -19.50 32.01
N PRO A 639 37.99 -20.01 32.75
CA PRO A 639 38.84 -19.16 33.57
C PRO A 639 39.74 -18.27 32.69
N GLU A 640 39.99 -17.05 33.14
CA GLU A 640 40.84 -16.09 32.45
C GLU A 640 41.89 -15.51 33.40
N SER A 641 43.13 -15.40 32.95
CA SER A 641 44.20 -14.80 33.75
C SER A 641 44.02 -13.30 33.98
N GLY A 642 43.28 -12.61 33.09
CA GLY A 642 43.17 -11.16 33.04
C GLY A 642 44.52 -10.46 32.84
N GLY A 643 44.57 -9.15 33.13
CA GLY A 643 45.82 -8.40 33.30
C GLY A 643 45.91 -7.08 32.55
N ASN A 644 45.03 -6.81 31.58
CA ASN A 644 45.02 -5.55 30.84
C ASN A 644 44.10 -4.52 31.53
N PRO A 645 44.55 -3.29 31.79
CA PRO A 645 43.69 -2.25 32.33
C PRO A 645 42.66 -1.76 31.29
N GLY A 646 41.49 -1.37 31.79
CA GLY A 646 40.49 -0.62 31.03
C GLY A 646 40.90 0.84 30.96
N PHE A 647 40.39 1.56 29.97
CA PHE A 647 40.73 2.96 29.73
C PHE A 647 39.75 3.62 28.78
N THR A 648 39.71 4.95 28.79
CA THR A 648 39.00 5.79 27.83
C THR A 648 39.98 6.38 26.81
N VAL A 649 39.54 6.49 25.56
CA VAL A 649 40.21 7.24 24.48
C VAL A 649 39.22 8.06 23.69
N THR A 650 39.70 9.18 23.16
CA THR A 650 38.97 10.01 22.18
C THR A 650 39.68 9.92 20.83
N VAL A 651 38.92 9.60 19.78
CA VAL A 651 39.37 9.58 18.38
C VAL A 651 38.78 10.78 17.68
N ASP A 652 39.62 11.45 16.90
CA ASP A 652 39.30 12.61 16.10
C ASP A 652 39.46 12.25 14.62
N ARG A 653 38.47 12.60 13.80
CA ARG A 653 38.53 12.52 12.33
C ARG A 653 38.12 13.86 11.74
N GLN A 654 39.00 14.43 10.94
CA GLN A 654 38.72 15.61 10.14
C GLN A 654 38.73 15.24 8.66
N ARG A 655 37.64 15.54 7.96
CA ARG A 655 37.51 15.36 6.51
C ARG A 655 37.71 16.70 5.81
N TYR A 656 38.62 16.75 4.86
CA TYR A 656 38.87 17.93 4.03
C TYR A 656 38.54 17.63 2.57
N LYS A 657 37.96 18.60 1.87
CA LYS A 657 37.75 18.58 0.42
C LYS A 657 38.40 19.84 -0.17
N ASP A 658 39.29 19.66 -1.14
CA ASP A 658 40.04 20.75 -1.77
C ASP A 658 40.75 21.69 -0.77
N GLY A 659 41.23 21.12 0.35
CA GLY A 659 41.90 21.85 1.43
C GLY A 659 40.98 22.59 2.41
N ALA A 660 39.67 22.63 2.17
CA ALA A 660 38.69 23.15 3.12
C ALA A 660 38.21 22.05 4.07
N LEU A 661 38.10 22.39 5.37
CA LEU A 661 37.52 21.47 6.37
C LEU A 661 36.02 21.31 6.07
N HIS A 662 35.58 20.07 5.89
CA HIS A 662 34.19 19.71 5.69
C HIS A 662 33.56 19.28 7.02
N ASP A 663 34.17 18.28 7.68
CA ASP A 663 33.71 17.74 8.96
C ASP A 663 34.84 17.61 9.98
N ASP A 664 34.50 17.76 11.25
CA ASP A 664 35.34 17.44 12.41
C ASP A 664 34.51 16.61 13.39
N GLU A 665 34.79 15.31 13.44
CA GLU A 665 34.07 14.34 14.22
C GLU A 665 34.94 13.82 15.36
N LYS A 666 34.35 13.68 16.55
CA LYS A 666 35.03 13.15 17.73
C LYS A 666 34.18 12.09 18.40
N TRP A 667 34.78 10.93 18.64
CA TRP A 667 34.14 9.82 19.36
C TRP A 667 34.97 9.47 20.58
N THR A 668 34.29 9.12 21.67
CA THR A 668 34.93 8.68 22.91
C THR A 668 34.44 7.29 23.24
N TRP A 669 35.37 6.37 23.49
CA TRP A 669 35.06 5.01 23.87
C TRP A 669 35.80 4.62 25.15
N THR A 670 35.12 3.86 26.01
CA THR A 670 35.68 3.35 27.27
C THR A 670 35.74 1.83 27.21
N TYR A 671 36.95 1.30 27.25
CA TYR A 671 37.23 -0.11 27.34
C TYR A 671 37.19 -0.58 28.78
N THR A 672 36.56 -1.74 28.98
CA THR A 672 36.57 -2.46 30.24
C THR A 672 37.92 -3.15 30.47
N PRO A 673 38.38 -3.25 31.73
CA PRO A 673 39.58 -4.03 32.04
C PRO A 673 39.39 -5.51 31.77
N TRP A 674 40.47 -6.18 31.39
CA TRP A 674 40.53 -7.64 31.33
C TRP A 674 40.70 -8.18 32.74
N ASN A 675 39.59 -8.41 33.42
CA ASN A 675 39.56 -8.99 34.75
C ASN A 675 40.08 -10.43 34.75
N LYS A 676 40.66 -10.86 35.87
CA LYS A 676 40.91 -12.27 36.12
C LYS A 676 39.56 -12.93 36.39
N VAL A 677 39.23 -14.01 35.68
CA VAL A 677 37.99 -14.75 35.88
C VAL A 677 38.31 -16.06 36.60
N GLU A 678 37.76 -16.22 37.80
CA GLU A 678 37.77 -17.47 38.55
C GLU A 678 36.39 -18.12 38.44
N CYS A 679 36.34 -19.38 37.99
CA CYS A 679 35.09 -20.11 37.86
C CYS A 679 34.64 -20.64 39.22
N GLY A 680 33.36 -20.39 39.54
CA GLY A 680 32.76 -20.73 40.83
C GLY A 680 32.19 -19.51 41.55
N GLU A 681 31.64 -19.75 42.74
CA GLU A 681 31.16 -18.69 43.62
C GLU A 681 32.33 -17.91 44.23
N PRO A 682 32.14 -16.61 44.53
CA PRO A 682 33.13 -15.86 45.29
C PRO A 682 33.36 -16.53 46.66
N PRO A 683 34.59 -16.50 47.19
CA PRO A 683 34.86 -17.00 48.53
C PRO A 683 33.95 -16.27 49.54
N SER A 684 33.29 -17.04 50.41
CA SER A 684 32.45 -16.47 51.48
C SER A 684 33.30 -15.66 52.44
N ASP A 685 32.89 -14.44 52.77
CA ASP A 685 33.58 -13.51 53.70
C ASP A 685 33.65 -14.00 55.17
N GLU A 686 33.37 -15.28 55.46
CA GLU A 686 33.56 -15.87 56.78
C GLU A 686 34.97 -16.49 56.91
N GLY A 687 35.91 -15.66 57.35
CA GLY A 687 37.24 -16.03 57.83
C GLY A 687 37.67 -15.18 59.01
#